data_AF-A0A7C3HYY5-F1
#
_entry.id   AF-A0A7C3HYY5-F1
#
_cell.length_a   1.000
_cell.length_b   1.000
_cell.length_c   1.000
_cell.angle_alpha   90.00
_cell.angle_beta   90.00
_cell.angle_gamma   90.00
#
_symmetry.space_group_name_H-M   'P 1'
#
loop_
_entity.id
_entity.type
_entity.pdbx_description
1 polymer ?
#
loop_
_entity_poly.entity_id
_entity_poly.type
_entity_poly.pdbx_seq_one_letter_code
_entity_poly.pdbx_strand_id
1 'polypeptide(L)'
;MRRILILLLIIILSPLHAHASGKLVIVTIGGLSLEQLTSPNLPNIYKLIDAGAVGIMNIRPAAVRGVSDEEIITGYSMGSCCATIGAGTRVVVTSDAGNAFNTSEKTLGRSAKELYTSLFGKAIVKAEVVHLGINQIRHANESADYPVEVGALGKALRQNGFKTAAVGNSDMPNQPHREAALIVADDNGIIDFGYIKKDDISTHDPDYPYGIRSNIPKLTEQTIRAIRKADLIVVDIGDTSRAAEYISECSEKQQYIMIEQSMRNADQIIGRIISTLDLRKDRILIISTHPSKRSIERYDFLPPVVAAGAGIRHGILTSGSTRNQGIITNCDISASITDYFNINQPISFVGRPFTVTNGDIEDLISISNSISRQIERQPIMRGTALFLIFFTIIVSIYVLWRRNSTLTIMSWIALIPPAIPLAALWMPIIANPLPAVQFITLLSALTVFLIVVCWLITRSPGASFALICFWTAVTMLLDLARGGTLVRETVLSYSIVDGSRYYGVGNELMGCLIGSAMITIGFTVSALVRIKNLRIWITALLLAIVVLAIGLPSKGANAGGAMSAAAASIVGFVLWRGRRVGKTATIAAILAIPAAFGLIALADQLRSGEVQSHVGRAVGLITSGGIGELFTIMVRKLEMNMILIQNSPWSRLFFVLAASSYVVLKINRLDVINRLRKSPDVTIGIIAAGVGAIAALLLNDSGIVAAAAALIYVWTALMLTALAVPRETSDD
;
A
#
# COMPACT_ATOMS: atom_id res chain seq x y z
N MET A 1 6.18 -2.11 57.48
CA MET A 1 7.07 -1.00 57.04
C MET A 1 8.01 -1.36 55.89
N ARG A 2 8.74 -2.50 55.91
CA ARG A 2 9.70 -2.88 54.85
C ARG A 2 9.11 -2.95 53.41
N ARG A 3 7.87 -3.42 53.25
CA ARG A 3 7.20 -3.48 51.93
C ARG A 3 6.75 -2.10 51.39
N ILE A 4 6.44 -1.15 52.27
CA ILE A 4 6.07 0.22 51.90
C ILE A 4 7.31 1.01 51.48
N LEU A 5 8.46 0.77 52.14
CA LEU A 5 9.74 1.38 51.79
C LEU A 5 10.24 0.93 50.40
N ILE A 6 10.03 -0.34 50.03
CA ILE A 6 10.41 -0.87 48.70
C ILE A 6 9.52 -0.28 47.59
N LEU A 7 8.23 -0.09 47.84
CA LEU A 7 7.33 0.58 46.88
C LEU A 7 7.69 2.07 46.69
N LEU A 8 8.04 2.77 47.77
CA LEU A 8 8.54 4.14 47.70
C LEU A 8 9.91 4.23 47.01
N LEU A 9 10.80 3.25 47.21
CA LEU A 9 12.10 3.22 46.51
C LEU A 9 11.92 2.98 45.00
N ILE A 10 10.96 2.15 44.58
CA ILE A 10 10.65 1.90 43.16
C ILE A 10 10.01 3.13 42.49
N ILE A 11 9.22 3.92 43.23
CA ILE A 11 8.67 5.19 42.73
C ILE A 11 9.77 6.26 42.60
N ILE A 12 10.78 6.27 43.48
CA ILE A 12 11.93 7.20 43.41
C ILE A 12 12.98 6.76 42.38
N LEU A 13 13.09 5.45 42.09
CA LEU A 13 13.98 4.86 41.07
C LEU A 13 13.33 4.70 39.69
N SER A 14 12.08 5.12 39.53
CA SER A 14 11.50 5.28 38.19
C SER A 14 12.34 6.34 37.48
N PRO A 15 12.91 6.07 36.29
CA PRO A 15 13.68 7.08 35.59
C PRO A 15 12.75 8.28 35.36
N LEU A 16 13.09 9.41 35.98
CA LEU A 16 12.61 10.71 35.50
C LEU A 16 12.88 10.69 34.01
N HIS A 17 11.81 10.60 33.21
CA HIS A 17 11.94 10.60 31.76
C HIS A 17 12.62 11.92 31.42
N ALA A 18 13.91 11.84 31.07
CA ALA A 18 14.64 12.97 30.56
C ALA A 18 13.86 13.43 29.33
N HIS A 19 13.19 14.59 29.45
CA HIS A 19 12.54 15.22 28.31
C HIS A 19 13.59 15.39 27.23
N ALA A 20 13.27 14.99 26.00
CA ALA A 20 14.06 15.39 24.86
C ALA A 20 14.17 16.92 24.91
N SER A 21 15.38 17.43 25.19
CA SER A 21 15.64 18.87 25.31
C SER A 21 15.67 19.58 23.94
N GLY A 22 15.50 18.82 22.86
CA GLY A 22 15.63 19.28 21.49
C GLY A 22 14.30 19.71 20.87
N LYS A 23 14.39 20.55 19.84
CA LYS A 23 13.26 21.05 19.06
C LYS A 23 13.11 20.24 17.78
N LEU A 24 11.88 20.08 17.30
CA LEU A 24 11.60 19.48 15.99
C LEU A 24 10.92 20.53 15.11
N VAL A 25 11.55 20.87 13.98
CA VAL A 25 11.00 21.79 12.98
C VAL A 25 10.59 21.01 11.74
N ILE A 26 9.33 21.14 11.32
CA ILE A 26 8.81 20.60 10.07
C ILE A 26 8.61 21.77 9.13
N VAL A 27 9.22 21.70 7.95
CA VAL A 27 9.09 22.67 6.89
C VAL A 27 8.29 22.04 5.76
N THR A 28 7.09 22.57 5.48
CA THR A 28 6.26 22.08 4.37
C THR A 28 6.62 22.82 3.09
N ILE A 29 7.01 22.06 2.07
CA ILE A 29 7.31 22.54 0.72
C ILE A 29 6.31 21.88 -0.23
N GLY A 30 5.31 22.62 -0.71
CA GLY A 30 4.28 22.07 -1.59
C GLY A 30 4.82 21.64 -2.95
N GLY A 31 4.31 20.53 -3.48
CA GLY A 31 4.60 20.05 -4.84
C GLY A 31 6.04 19.62 -5.12
N LEU A 32 6.83 19.34 -4.08
CA LEU A 32 8.24 18.97 -4.19
C LEU A 32 8.39 17.60 -4.86
N SER A 33 9.32 17.49 -5.82
CA SER A 33 9.74 16.23 -6.43
C SER A 33 11.23 15.95 -6.19
N LEU A 34 11.67 14.70 -6.39
CA LEU A 34 13.11 14.36 -6.31
C LEU A 34 13.95 15.12 -7.35
N GLU A 35 13.38 15.40 -8.53
CA GLU A 35 14.02 16.21 -9.58
C GLU A 35 14.30 17.64 -9.10
N GLN A 36 13.33 18.24 -8.38
CA GLN A 36 13.50 19.58 -7.80
C GLN A 36 14.48 19.57 -6.63
N LEU A 37 14.47 18.52 -5.81
CA LEU A 37 15.38 18.38 -4.67
C LEU A 37 16.86 18.30 -5.10
N THR A 38 17.11 17.77 -6.30
CA THR A 38 18.44 17.64 -6.93
C THR A 38 18.76 18.77 -7.92
N SER A 39 17.98 19.86 -7.90
CA SER A 39 18.26 21.01 -8.77
C SER A 39 19.52 21.76 -8.30
N PRO A 40 20.38 22.22 -9.23
CA PRO A 40 21.50 23.08 -8.85
C PRO A 40 20.94 24.38 -8.23
N ASN A 41 21.64 24.95 -7.24
CA ASN A 41 21.28 26.20 -6.52
C ASN A 41 20.40 26.08 -5.25
N LEU A 42 20.38 24.93 -4.57
CA LEU A 42 19.72 24.78 -3.25
C LEU A 42 20.72 24.45 -2.11
N PRO A 43 21.70 25.33 -1.83
CA PRO A 43 22.85 25.01 -0.98
C PRO A 43 22.48 24.65 0.47
N ASN A 44 21.36 25.13 1.02
CA ASN A 44 20.96 24.81 2.39
C ASN A 44 20.21 23.48 2.46
N ILE A 45 19.38 23.17 1.46
CA ILE A 45 18.76 21.86 1.31
C ILE A 45 19.82 20.78 1.07
N TYR A 46 20.81 21.03 0.19
CA TYR A 46 21.93 20.10 -0.03
C TYR A 46 22.70 19.80 1.25
N LYS A 47 22.99 20.81 2.07
CA LYS A 47 23.62 20.59 3.39
C LYS A 47 22.81 19.65 4.28
N LEU A 48 21.47 19.69 4.21
CA LEU A 48 20.62 18.78 4.98
C LEU A 48 20.59 17.37 4.41
N ILE A 49 20.67 17.23 3.09
CA ILE A 49 20.78 15.94 2.42
C ILE A 49 22.11 15.28 2.78
N ASP A 50 23.23 16.01 2.66
CA ASP A 50 24.58 15.52 2.94
C ASP A 50 24.78 15.15 4.42
N ALA A 51 24.12 15.86 5.33
CA ALA A 51 24.21 15.63 6.77
C ALA A 51 23.10 14.72 7.32
N GLY A 52 22.15 14.31 6.48
CA GLY A 52 20.88 13.73 6.90
C GLY A 52 20.43 12.59 6.00
N ALA A 53 19.14 12.28 6.04
CA ALA A 53 18.57 11.18 5.28
C ALA A 53 17.43 11.64 4.39
N VAL A 54 17.33 11.05 3.21
CA VAL A 54 16.26 11.33 2.24
C VAL A 54 15.36 10.09 2.11
N GLY A 55 14.09 10.29 1.84
CA GLY A 55 13.17 9.22 1.46
C GLY A 55 12.05 9.74 0.57
N ILE A 56 11.20 8.85 0.10
CA ILE A 56 9.94 9.18 -0.56
C ILE A 56 8.77 8.72 0.32
N MET A 57 7.72 9.53 0.33
CA MET A 57 6.61 9.38 1.27
C MET A 57 5.33 8.99 0.54
N ASN A 58 4.73 7.88 0.94
CA ASN A 58 3.37 7.56 0.56
C ASN A 58 2.40 8.45 1.36
N ILE A 59 1.68 9.30 0.62
CA ILE A 59 0.72 10.27 1.16
C ILE A 59 -0.72 9.91 0.75
N ARG A 60 -1.01 8.62 0.58
CA ARG A 60 -2.34 8.15 0.14
C ARG A 60 -3.41 8.69 1.10
N PRO A 61 -4.41 9.44 0.61
CA PRO A 61 -5.52 9.92 1.45
C PRO A 61 -6.35 8.73 1.95
N ALA A 62 -7.04 8.93 3.06
CA ALA A 62 -8.10 8.01 3.46
C ALA A 62 -9.23 8.00 2.41
N ALA A 63 -9.98 6.90 2.39
CA ALA A 63 -11.28 6.84 1.76
C ALA A 63 -12.30 6.49 2.85
N VAL A 64 -13.34 7.29 2.99
CA VAL A 64 -14.46 7.04 3.91
C VAL A 64 -15.68 6.69 3.08
N ARG A 65 -16.43 5.68 3.53
CA ARG A 65 -17.56 5.13 2.77
C ARG A 65 -18.82 5.98 3.00
N GLY A 66 -19.65 6.07 1.97
CA GLY A 66 -21.00 6.65 2.07
C GLY A 66 -21.04 8.18 2.16
N VAL A 67 -19.89 8.83 2.06
CA VAL A 67 -19.77 10.30 1.98
C VAL A 67 -19.50 10.64 0.52
N SER A 68 -20.24 11.61 -0.03
CA SER A 68 -20.12 11.96 -1.45
C SER A 68 -18.74 12.60 -1.72
N ASP A 69 -18.18 12.40 -2.91
CA ASP A 69 -16.95 13.09 -3.34
C ASP A 69 -17.11 14.63 -3.35
N GLU A 70 -18.34 15.14 -3.29
CA GLU A 70 -18.65 16.57 -3.16
C GLU A 70 -18.49 17.08 -1.71
N GLU A 71 -18.65 16.21 -0.71
CA GLU A 71 -18.54 16.55 0.72
C GLU A 71 -17.11 16.41 1.27
N ILE A 72 -16.28 15.57 0.63
CA ILE A 72 -14.93 15.24 1.09
C ILE A 72 -13.89 15.37 -0.02
N ILE A 73 -12.69 15.79 0.34
CA ILE A 73 -11.59 15.92 -0.63
C ILE A 73 -10.98 14.55 -0.90
N THR A 74 -11.40 13.91 -2.00
CA THR A 74 -10.89 12.62 -2.44
C THR A 74 -9.73 12.79 -3.42
N GLY A 75 -8.55 13.10 -2.87
CA GLY A 75 -7.35 13.30 -3.68
C GLY A 75 -6.09 13.48 -2.85
N TYR A 76 -4.94 13.53 -3.52
CA TYR A 76 -3.68 13.91 -2.91
C TYR A 76 -3.70 15.40 -2.57
N SER A 77 -4.36 15.74 -1.45
CA SER A 77 -4.51 17.11 -0.98
C SER A 77 -3.60 17.38 0.22
N MET A 78 -3.18 18.64 0.34
CA MET A 78 -2.41 19.11 1.48
C MET A 78 -3.15 18.85 2.80
N GLY A 79 -4.47 19.11 2.84
CA GLY A 79 -5.32 18.86 4.00
C GLY A 79 -5.30 17.41 4.46
N SER A 80 -5.51 16.45 3.54
CA SER A 80 -5.52 15.01 3.86
C SER A 80 -4.17 14.55 4.41
N CYS A 81 -3.06 15.00 3.83
CA CYS A 81 -1.73 14.64 4.32
C CYS A 81 -1.45 15.25 5.70
N CYS A 82 -1.69 16.55 5.89
CA CYS A 82 -1.45 17.24 7.16
C CYS A 82 -2.31 16.66 8.29
N ALA A 83 -3.60 16.42 8.03
CA ALA A 83 -4.51 15.79 9.00
C ALA A 83 -4.07 14.36 9.34
N THR A 84 -3.62 13.59 8.35
CA THR A 84 -3.10 12.23 8.56
C THR A 84 -1.85 12.25 9.45
N ILE A 85 -0.93 13.20 9.25
CA ILE A 85 0.23 13.37 10.14
C ILE A 85 -0.24 13.78 11.54
N GLY A 86 -1.17 14.74 11.66
CA GLY A 86 -1.70 15.18 12.95
C GLY A 86 -2.46 14.09 13.73
N ALA A 87 -3.08 13.12 13.04
CA ALA A 87 -3.81 12.02 13.65
C ALA A 87 -2.98 10.73 13.82
N GLY A 88 -1.87 10.59 13.08
CA GLY A 88 -1.07 9.35 13.03
C GLY A 88 -1.77 8.15 12.39
N THR A 89 -2.93 8.37 11.77
CA THR A 89 -3.74 7.44 11.00
C THR A 89 -4.35 8.18 9.83
N ARG A 90 -4.76 7.47 8.77
CA ARG A 90 -5.30 8.12 7.56
C ARG A 90 -6.58 8.89 7.90
N VAL A 91 -6.68 10.12 7.41
CA VAL A 91 -7.83 11.01 7.67
C VAL A 91 -8.39 11.52 6.34
N VAL A 92 -9.72 11.54 6.23
CA VAL A 92 -10.43 12.28 5.18
C VAL A 92 -10.71 13.70 5.68
N VAL A 93 -10.58 14.69 4.81
CA VAL A 93 -10.87 16.08 5.16
C VAL A 93 -11.95 16.68 4.26
N THR A 94 -12.61 17.72 4.75
CA THR A 94 -13.53 18.57 3.98
C THR A 94 -12.79 19.81 3.46
N SER A 95 -13.50 20.71 2.77
CA SER A 95 -13.00 22.04 2.38
C SER A 95 -12.53 22.91 3.56
N ASP A 96 -12.92 22.56 4.80
CA ASP A 96 -12.52 23.27 6.02
C ASP A 96 -11.11 22.96 6.51
N ALA A 97 -10.35 22.11 5.81
CA ALA A 97 -8.99 21.74 6.19
C ALA A 97 -8.04 22.95 6.33
N GLY A 98 -8.31 24.04 5.59
CA GLY A 98 -7.54 25.27 5.64
C GLY A 98 -8.00 26.29 6.70
N ASN A 99 -9.04 25.99 7.48
CA ASN A 99 -9.70 26.95 8.38
C ASN A 99 -8.96 27.15 9.72
N ALA A 100 -7.67 27.44 9.65
CA ALA A 100 -6.84 27.81 10.79
C ALA A 100 -6.63 29.34 10.85
N PHE A 101 -6.79 29.95 12.02
CA PHE A 101 -6.69 31.40 12.16
C PHE A 101 -5.95 31.79 13.43
N ASN A 102 -5.20 32.90 13.37
CA ASN A 102 -4.74 33.52 14.60
C ASN A 102 -5.94 33.97 15.44
N THR A 103 -5.91 33.84 16.77
CA THR A 103 -7.09 34.08 17.62
C THR A 103 -7.67 35.50 17.51
N SER A 104 -6.82 36.48 17.17
CA SER A 104 -7.18 37.89 16.97
C SER A 104 -7.60 38.23 15.53
N GLU A 105 -7.43 37.30 14.59
CA GLU A 105 -7.79 37.50 13.19
C GLU A 105 -9.31 37.56 13.05
N LYS A 106 -9.81 38.45 12.20
CA LYS A 106 -11.24 38.54 11.91
C LYS A 106 -11.57 37.66 10.71
N THR A 107 -12.54 36.77 10.88
CA THR A 107 -13.13 35.97 9.80
C THR A 107 -14.64 35.91 10.02
N LEU A 108 -15.43 35.90 8.93
CA LEU A 108 -16.90 35.96 9.00
C LEU A 108 -17.43 37.10 9.91
N GLY A 109 -16.76 38.25 9.91
CA GLY A 109 -17.15 39.43 10.70
C GLY A 109 -16.85 39.38 12.20
N ARG A 110 -16.29 38.28 12.73
CA ARG A 110 -15.98 38.10 14.17
C ARG A 110 -14.53 37.69 14.36
N SER A 111 -13.99 37.80 15.58
CA SER A 111 -12.66 37.27 15.87
C SER A 111 -12.67 35.73 15.84
N ALA A 112 -11.57 35.11 15.41
CA ALA A 112 -11.47 33.65 15.42
C ALA A 112 -11.68 33.05 16.83
N LYS A 113 -11.27 33.77 17.89
CA LYS A 113 -11.54 33.39 19.28
C LYS A 113 -13.04 33.36 19.62
N GLU A 114 -13.80 34.34 19.15
CA GLU A 114 -15.26 34.38 19.34
C GLU A 114 -15.96 33.26 18.59
N LEU A 115 -15.57 33.02 17.33
CA LEU A 115 -16.10 31.93 16.52
C LEU A 115 -15.79 30.57 17.12
N TYR A 116 -14.57 30.37 17.58
CA TYR A 116 -14.18 29.16 18.30
C TYR A 116 -15.09 28.95 19.52
N THR A 117 -15.34 29.99 20.32
CA THR A 117 -16.23 29.86 21.49
C THR A 117 -17.65 29.47 21.08
N SER A 118 -18.15 29.99 19.95
CA SER A 118 -19.46 29.61 19.38
C SER A 118 -19.49 28.16 18.87
N LEU A 119 -18.41 27.66 18.26
CA LEU A 119 -18.34 26.31 17.68
C LEU A 119 -18.07 25.21 18.73
N PHE A 120 -17.30 25.50 19.78
CA PHE A 120 -16.87 24.53 20.78
C PHE A 120 -17.59 24.67 22.14
N GLY A 121 -18.37 25.73 22.33
CA GLY A 121 -19.06 26.02 23.59
C GLY A 121 -18.13 26.30 24.78
N LYS A 122 -16.84 26.50 24.53
CA LYS A 122 -15.79 26.71 25.56
C LYS A 122 -14.90 27.88 25.17
N ALA A 123 -14.62 28.75 26.14
CA ALA A 123 -13.70 29.86 25.95
C ALA A 123 -12.25 29.37 25.83
N ILE A 124 -11.48 29.98 24.93
CA ILE A 124 -10.05 29.72 24.80
C ILE A 124 -9.31 30.30 26.01
N VAL A 125 -8.59 29.44 26.74
CA VAL A 125 -7.75 29.87 27.86
C VAL A 125 -6.38 30.34 27.38
N LYS A 126 -5.68 29.53 26.58
CA LYS A 126 -4.35 29.84 26.00
C LYS A 126 -4.21 29.24 24.61
N ALA A 127 -4.14 30.09 23.59
CA ALA A 127 -3.82 29.74 22.20
C ALA A 127 -3.47 31.02 21.43
N GLU A 128 -2.48 30.98 20.53
CA GLU A 128 -2.27 32.04 19.53
C GLU A 128 -2.96 31.71 18.19
N VAL A 129 -3.22 30.43 17.92
CA VAL A 129 -3.87 29.92 16.70
C VAL A 129 -4.94 28.89 17.04
N VAL A 130 -6.07 28.93 16.33
CA VAL A 130 -7.14 27.93 16.41
C VAL A 130 -7.56 27.42 15.03
N HIS A 131 -7.89 26.13 14.98
CA HIS A 131 -8.45 25.46 13.80
C HIS A 131 -9.97 25.31 13.96
N LEU A 132 -10.72 26.13 13.23
CA LEU A 132 -12.19 26.17 13.34
C LEU A 132 -12.88 24.98 12.68
N GLY A 133 -12.24 24.36 11.68
CA GLY A 133 -12.77 23.24 10.90
C GLY A 133 -12.63 21.84 11.51
N ILE A 134 -12.07 21.72 12.72
CA ILE A 134 -11.65 20.39 13.23
C ILE A 134 -12.83 19.48 13.56
N ASN A 135 -13.97 20.04 13.96
CA ASN A 135 -15.17 19.26 14.25
C ASN A 135 -15.78 18.69 12.96
N GLN A 136 -15.76 19.43 11.85
CA GLN A 136 -16.20 18.93 10.54
C GLN A 136 -15.33 17.77 10.08
N ILE A 137 -14.00 17.90 10.23
CA ILE A 137 -13.07 16.81 9.92
C ILE A 137 -13.37 15.59 10.82
N ARG A 138 -13.65 15.80 12.11
CA ARG A 138 -14.04 14.70 13.02
C ARG A 138 -15.30 14.00 12.53
N HIS A 139 -16.37 14.75 12.25
CA HIS A 139 -17.63 14.20 11.75
C HIS A 139 -17.45 13.44 10.43
N ALA A 140 -16.64 13.96 9.51
CA ALA A 140 -16.33 13.29 8.24
C ALA A 140 -15.63 11.93 8.39
N ASN A 141 -15.05 11.63 9.56
CA ASN A 141 -14.38 10.36 9.85
C ASN A 141 -15.12 9.49 10.87
N GLU A 142 -16.31 9.88 11.34
CA GLU A 142 -17.10 9.06 12.28
C GLU A 142 -17.53 7.72 11.66
N SER A 143 -17.72 7.68 10.34
CA SER A 143 -18.03 6.48 9.57
C SER A 143 -16.80 5.72 9.07
N ALA A 144 -15.59 6.09 9.49
CA ALA A 144 -14.37 5.40 9.08
C ALA A 144 -14.35 3.94 9.60
N ASP A 145 -13.80 3.04 8.78
CA ASP A 145 -13.66 1.61 9.10
C ASP A 145 -12.59 1.31 10.18
N TYR A 146 -12.00 2.32 10.77
CA TYR A 146 -10.92 2.20 11.74
C TYR A 146 -10.94 3.40 12.70
N PRO A 147 -10.37 3.25 13.91
CA PRO A 147 -10.32 4.37 14.85
C PRO A 147 -9.54 5.56 14.26
N VAL A 148 -10.19 6.72 14.20
CA VAL A 148 -9.59 7.99 13.80
C VAL A 148 -9.71 8.99 14.93
N GLU A 149 -8.57 9.48 15.42
CA GLU A 149 -8.51 10.53 16.44
C GLU A 149 -7.83 11.77 15.83
N VAL A 150 -8.64 12.69 15.33
CA VAL A 150 -8.17 13.94 14.72
C VAL A 150 -7.43 14.78 15.77
N GLY A 151 -6.21 15.22 15.47
CA GLY A 151 -5.37 16.02 16.38
C GLY A 151 -4.68 15.22 17.49
N ALA A 152 -4.64 13.88 17.39
CA ALA A 152 -4.03 13.01 18.39
C ALA A 152 -2.55 13.34 18.70
N LEU A 153 -1.76 13.76 17.70
CA LEU A 153 -0.36 14.16 17.89
C LEU A 153 -0.26 15.41 18.77
N GLY A 154 -1.00 16.47 18.43
CA GLY A 154 -1.02 17.72 19.21
C GLY A 154 -1.51 17.49 20.64
N LYS A 155 -2.52 16.63 20.81
CA LYS A 155 -3.03 16.20 22.12
C LYS A 155 -1.96 15.48 22.94
N ALA A 156 -1.27 14.49 22.34
CA ALA A 156 -0.24 13.71 23.01
C ALA A 156 0.94 14.59 23.47
N LEU A 157 1.37 15.54 22.62
CA LEU A 157 2.41 16.51 22.96
C LEU A 157 2.00 17.39 24.15
N ARG A 158 0.79 17.98 24.08
CA ARG A 158 0.27 18.85 25.14
C ARG A 158 0.10 18.12 26.48
N GLN A 159 -0.37 16.87 26.46
CA GLN A 159 -0.50 16.04 27.66
C GLN A 159 0.85 15.71 28.31
N ASN A 160 1.91 15.66 27.53
CA ASN A 160 3.29 15.45 28.01
C ASN A 160 4.04 16.76 28.26
N GLY A 161 3.36 17.92 28.22
CA GLY A 161 3.95 19.22 28.55
C GLY A 161 4.71 19.91 27.42
N PHE A 162 4.74 19.33 26.22
CA PHE A 162 5.35 19.95 25.04
C PHE A 162 4.42 20.96 24.38
N LYS A 163 5.01 21.99 23.78
CA LYS A 163 4.30 23.09 23.12
C LYS A 163 4.41 22.99 21.61
N THR A 164 3.32 23.34 20.92
CA THR A 164 3.26 23.31 19.46
C THR A 164 3.16 24.71 18.84
N ALA A 165 3.68 24.86 17.62
CA ALA A 165 3.55 26.09 16.86
C ALA A 165 3.33 25.88 15.36
N ALA A 166 2.56 26.78 14.73
CA ALA A 166 2.36 26.85 13.28
C ALA A 166 2.69 28.25 12.75
N VAL A 167 3.49 28.35 11.68
CA VAL A 167 3.92 29.62 11.10
C VAL A 167 3.80 29.57 9.57
N GLY A 168 3.32 30.65 8.96
CA GLY A 168 3.18 30.76 7.51
C GLY A 168 1.82 30.27 6.98
N ASN A 169 1.60 30.46 5.68
CA ASN A 169 0.40 29.99 4.97
C ASN A 169 0.65 29.85 3.47
N SER A 170 -0.19 29.04 2.85
CA SER A 170 -0.31 28.86 1.42
C SER A 170 -1.51 29.63 0.83
N ASP A 171 -2.06 30.61 1.56
CA ASP A 171 -3.31 31.30 1.21
C ASP A 171 -3.34 31.77 -0.26
N MET A 172 -4.48 31.55 -0.91
CA MET A 172 -4.78 32.01 -2.27
C MET A 172 -5.70 33.25 -2.21
N PRO A 173 -5.95 33.98 -3.32
CA PRO A 173 -6.74 35.20 -3.30
C PRO A 173 -8.10 35.08 -2.60
N ASN A 174 -8.82 33.98 -2.83
CA ASN A 174 -10.21 33.81 -2.39
C ASN A 174 -10.42 32.74 -1.30
N GLN A 175 -9.37 32.04 -0.88
CA GLN A 175 -9.49 30.90 0.03
C GLN A 175 -8.28 30.78 0.96
N PRO A 176 -8.49 30.55 2.27
CA PRO A 176 -7.40 30.22 3.18
C PRO A 176 -6.84 28.82 2.87
N HIS A 177 -5.52 28.72 2.82
CA HIS A 177 -4.78 27.47 2.67
C HIS A 177 -3.74 27.41 3.79
N ARG A 178 -4.20 26.90 4.95
CA ARG A 178 -3.45 26.86 6.21
C ARG A 178 -3.44 25.46 6.81
N GLU A 179 -3.60 24.46 5.96
CA GLU A 179 -3.73 23.05 6.27
C GLU A 179 -2.53 22.51 7.05
N ALA A 180 -1.34 23.10 6.91
CA ALA A 180 -0.15 22.74 7.68
C ALA A 180 -0.36 22.83 9.20
N ALA A 181 -1.27 23.70 9.66
CA ALA A 181 -1.66 23.80 11.06
C ALA A 181 -2.26 22.50 11.62
N LEU A 182 -2.88 21.67 10.79
CA LEU A 182 -3.46 20.37 11.21
C LEU A 182 -2.41 19.38 11.71
N ILE A 183 -1.13 19.53 11.35
CA ILE A 183 -0.05 18.67 11.85
C ILE A 183 0.12 18.84 13.37
N VAL A 184 -0.09 20.06 13.88
CA VAL A 184 0.24 20.46 15.27
C VAL A 184 -0.98 20.81 16.12
N ALA A 185 -2.16 20.96 15.50
CA ALA A 185 -3.41 21.14 16.21
C ALA A 185 -3.72 19.93 17.11
N ASP A 186 -4.16 20.20 18.34
CA ASP A 186 -4.69 19.14 19.20
C ASP A 186 -6.11 18.73 18.78
N ASP A 187 -6.71 17.81 19.53
CA ASP A 187 -8.06 17.33 19.30
C ASP A 187 -9.14 18.42 19.44
N ASN A 188 -8.83 19.55 20.06
CA ASN A 188 -9.71 20.72 20.15
C ASN A 188 -9.38 21.80 19.11
N GLY A 189 -8.41 21.57 18.21
CA GLY A 189 -7.99 22.55 17.22
C GLY A 189 -7.14 23.67 17.82
N ILE A 190 -6.54 23.51 19.00
CA ILE A 190 -5.76 24.53 19.69
C ILE A 190 -4.27 24.36 19.42
N ILE A 191 -3.60 25.45 19.03
CA ILE A 191 -2.15 25.52 18.84
C ILE A 191 -1.57 26.61 19.77
N ASP A 192 -0.51 26.30 20.51
CA ASP A 192 -0.03 27.16 21.60
C ASP A 192 0.51 28.50 21.08
N PHE A 193 1.35 28.45 20.04
CA PHE A 193 1.98 29.61 19.42
C PHE A 193 1.80 29.60 17.91
N GLY A 194 1.84 30.75 17.26
CA GLY A 194 1.86 30.74 15.81
C GLY A 194 1.53 32.05 15.15
N TYR A 195 1.88 32.14 13.87
CA TYR A 195 1.63 33.31 13.06
C TYR A 195 1.35 32.91 11.62
N ILE A 196 0.06 32.93 11.26
CA ILE A 196 -0.45 32.41 9.97
C ILE A 196 -1.31 33.44 9.23
N LYS A 197 -1.43 34.67 9.75
CA LYS A 197 -2.25 35.73 9.19
C LYS A 197 -1.74 36.19 7.81
N LYS A 198 -2.61 36.12 6.79
CA LYS A 198 -2.34 36.47 5.38
C LYS A 198 -1.68 37.83 5.19
N ASP A 199 -2.30 38.89 5.72
CA ASP A 199 -1.97 40.29 5.40
C ASP A 199 -0.55 40.73 5.82
N ASP A 200 0.14 39.93 6.61
CA ASP A 200 1.46 40.29 7.16
C ASP A 200 2.55 39.29 6.72
N ILE A 201 2.22 38.00 6.63
CA ILE A 201 3.19 36.97 6.23
C ILE A 201 3.28 36.78 4.71
N SER A 202 2.39 37.42 3.94
CA SER A 202 2.38 37.43 2.48
C SER A 202 2.29 38.87 1.96
N THR A 203 2.90 39.14 0.81
CA THR A 203 2.95 40.42 0.11
C THR A 203 2.41 40.27 -1.31
N HIS A 204 1.80 41.32 -1.84
CA HIS A 204 1.37 41.37 -3.23
C HIS A 204 2.57 41.53 -4.17
N ASP A 205 2.67 40.66 -5.16
CA ASP A 205 3.76 40.62 -6.14
C ASP A 205 3.23 40.05 -7.48
N PRO A 206 2.98 40.90 -8.50
CA PRO A 206 2.36 40.51 -9.76
C PRO A 206 3.11 39.43 -10.54
N ASP A 207 4.42 39.30 -10.32
CA ASP A 207 5.29 38.35 -11.04
C ASP A 207 5.24 36.94 -10.41
N TYR A 208 4.56 36.79 -9.26
CA TYR A 208 4.43 35.54 -8.53
C TYR A 208 3.06 34.87 -8.74
N PRO A 209 2.97 33.54 -8.52
CA PRO A 209 1.70 32.79 -8.56
C PRO A 209 0.56 33.50 -7.82
N TYR A 210 -0.56 33.71 -8.51
CA TYR A 210 -1.73 34.43 -8.02
C TYR A 210 -1.49 35.89 -7.56
N GLY A 211 -0.35 36.50 -7.92
CA GLY A 211 0.02 37.83 -7.46
C GLY A 211 0.47 37.87 -5.99
N ILE A 212 0.83 36.73 -5.40
CA ILE A 212 1.11 36.59 -3.96
C ILE A 212 2.47 35.93 -3.72
N ARG A 213 3.32 36.62 -2.95
CA ARG A 213 4.63 36.12 -2.51
C ARG A 213 4.75 36.14 -1.00
N SER A 214 5.44 35.17 -0.43
CA SER A 214 5.72 35.13 1.01
C SER A 214 6.65 36.27 1.42
N ASN A 215 6.33 36.91 2.54
CA ASN A 215 7.17 37.91 3.16
C ASN A 215 8.33 37.24 3.89
N ILE A 216 9.41 36.94 3.16
CA ILE A 216 10.57 36.16 3.67
C ILE A 216 11.12 36.69 5.01
N PRO A 217 11.39 38.01 5.18
CA PRO A 217 11.83 38.54 6.47
C PRO A 217 10.85 38.27 7.61
N LYS A 218 9.54 38.48 7.37
CA LYS A 218 8.51 38.30 8.39
C LYS A 218 8.31 36.84 8.76
N LEU A 219 8.23 35.96 7.76
CA LEU A 219 8.12 34.51 7.94
C LEU A 219 9.32 33.97 8.72
N THR A 220 10.53 34.44 8.41
CA THR A 220 11.76 34.05 9.13
C THR A 220 11.73 34.54 10.59
N GLU A 221 11.37 35.81 10.82
CA GLU A 221 11.26 36.39 12.17
C GLU A 221 10.28 35.58 13.05
N GLN A 222 9.08 35.32 12.53
CA GLN A 222 8.06 34.58 13.27
C GLN A 222 8.45 33.12 13.48
N THR A 223 9.15 32.51 12.52
CA THR A 223 9.68 31.15 12.66
C THR A 223 10.70 31.07 13.79
N ILE A 224 11.66 32.01 13.86
CA ILE A 224 12.66 32.05 14.94
C ILE A 224 11.99 32.29 16.30
N ARG A 225 10.96 33.15 16.35
CA ARG A 225 10.14 33.35 17.56
C ARG A 225 9.44 32.06 17.99
N ALA A 226 8.85 31.31 17.05
CA ALA A 226 8.19 30.04 17.32
C ALA A 226 9.18 28.99 17.83
N ILE A 227 10.36 28.87 17.19
CA ILE A 227 11.45 27.99 17.64
C ILE A 227 11.82 28.29 19.09
N ARG A 228 11.85 29.56 19.53
CA ARG A 228 12.17 29.90 20.93
C ARG A 228 11.06 29.52 21.93
N LYS A 229 9.80 29.46 21.51
CA LYS A 229 8.63 29.31 22.41
C LYS A 229 8.03 27.91 22.44
N ALA A 230 8.21 27.13 21.38
CA ALA A 230 7.62 25.82 21.20
C ALA A 230 8.68 24.72 21.00
N ASP A 231 8.23 23.47 21.02
CA ASP A 231 9.06 22.27 20.91
C ASP A 231 8.86 21.59 19.56
N LEU A 232 7.62 21.47 19.08
CA LEU A 232 7.28 21.09 17.72
C LEU A 232 6.79 22.32 16.93
N ILE A 233 7.48 22.65 15.85
CA ILE A 233 7.18 23.82 15.01
C ILE A 233 6.91 23.36 13.59
N VAL A 234 5.78 23.77 13.02
CA VAL A 234 5.47 23.59 11.59
C VAL A 234 5.55 24.93 10.89
N VAL A 235 6.33 24.98 9.80
CA VAL A 235 6.56 26.16 8.98
C VAL A 235 6.06 25.89 7.58
N ASP A 236 5.01 26.59 7.16
CA ASP A 236 4.53 26.57 5.79
C ASP A 236 5.14 27.71 4.98
N ILE A 237 5.91 27.36 3.96
CA ILE A 237 6.60 28.34 3.11
C ILE A 237 5.61 29.03 2.16
N GLY A 238 4.53 28.36 1.76
CA GLY A 238 3.50 28.94 0.90
C GLY A 238 3.86 29.11 -0.58
N ASP A 239 5.00 29.69 -0.91
CA ASP A 239 5.37 30.02 -2.31
C ASP A 239 5.43 28.78 -3.21
N THR A 240 5.93 27.67 -2.68
CA THR A 240 6.06 26.41 -3.43
C THR A 240 4.70 25.73 -3.64
N SER A 241 3.81 25.76 -2.64
CA SER A 241 2.42 25.29 -2.78
C SER A 241 1.65 26.12 -3.82
N ARG A 242 1.74 27.46 -3.75
CA ARG A 242 1.12 28.35 -4.74
C ARG A 242 1.68 28.11 -6.14
N ALA A 243 2.99 27.94 -6.29
CA ALA A 243 3.60 27.61 -7.57
C ALA A 243 3.11 26.25 -8.10
N ALA A 244 3.07 25.22 -7.26
CA ALA A 244 2.65 23.86 -7.64
C ALA A 244 1.22 23.79 -8.15
N GLU A 245 0.32 24.65 -7.66
CA GLU A 245 -1.06 24.74 -8.13
C GLU A 245 -1.22 25.60 -9.39
N TYR A 246 -0.43 26.67 -9.50
CA TYR A 246 -0.50 27.66 -10.58
C TYR A 246 0.14 27.19 -11.91
N ILE A 247 0.97 26.13 -11.87
CA ILE A 247 1.68 25.65 -13.07
C ILE A 247 0.76 25.30 -14.25
N SER A 248 -0.49 24.87 -14.01
CA SER A 248 -1.44 24.51 -15.08
C SER A 248 -1.81 25.70 -15.97
N GLU A 249 -1.69 26.92 -15.44
CA GLU A 249 -2.00 28.17 -16.14
C GLU A 249 -0.78 28.70 -16.94
N CYS A 250 0.38 28.08 -16.78
CA CYS A 250 1.66 28.58 -17.25
C CYS A 250 2.20 27.77 -18.45
N SER A 251 2.91 28.45 -19.36
CA SER A 251 3.77 27.77 -20.33
C SER A 251 4.91 27.01 -19.62
N GLU A 252 5.43 25.94 -20.23
CA GLU A 252 6.51 25.11 -19.63
C GLU A 252 7.72 25.92 -19.17
N LYS A 253 8.13 26.93 -19.95
CA LYS A 253 9.24 27.82 -19.57
C LYS A 253 8.91 28.63 -18.32
N GLN A 254 7.69 29.14 -18.21
CA GLN A 254 7.27 29.91 -17.05
C GLN A 254 7.11 29.03 -15.81
N GLN A 255 6.63 27.79 -15.98
CA GLN A 255 6.56 26.79 -14.90
C GLN A 255 7.95 26.56 -14.29
N TYR A 256 8.98 26.36 -15.12
CA TYR A 256 10.35 26.18 -14.64
C TYR A 256 10.84 27.37 -13.82
N ILE A 257 10.66 28.59 -14.32
CA ILE A 257 11.08 29.83 -13.65
C ILE A 257 10.40 29.97 -12.28
N MET A 258 9.08 29.79 -12.22
CA MET A 258 8.30 29.93 -10.98
C MET A 258 8.67 28.87 -9.93
N ILE A 259 8.89 27.63 -10.37
CA ILE A 259 9.35 26.55 -9.49
C ILE A 259 10.75 26.88 -8.94
N GLU A 260 11.68 27.30 -9.80
CA GLU A 260 13.04 27.61 -9.37
C GLU A 260 13.07 28.78 -8.36
N GLN A 261 12.31 29.86 -8.64
CA GLN A 261 12.21 31.02 -7.74
C GLN A 261 11.61 30.65 -6.39
N SER A 262 10.50 29.90 -6.36
CA SER A 262 9.87 29.46 -5.12
C SER A 262 10.77 28.52 -4.31
N MET A 263 11.53 27.63 -4.96
CA MET A 263 12.50 26.76 -4.30
C MET A 263 13.71 27.52 -3.74
N ARG A 264 14.20 28.56 -4.43
CA ARG A 264 15.26 29.43 -3.90
C ARG A 264 14.80 30.19 -2.66
N ASN A 265 13.57 30.70 -2.65
CA ASN A 265 12.98 31.34 -1.47
C ASN A 265 12.89 30.35 -0.29
N ALA A 266 12.47 29.11 -0.58
CA ALA A 266 12.42 28.05 0.42
C ALA A 266 13.80 27.73 1.02
N ASP A 267 14.81 27.56 0.17
CA ASP A 267 16.19 27.30 0.58
C ASP A 267 16.76 28.42 1.47
N GLN A 268 16.47 29.69 1.16
CA GLN A 268 16.89 30.83 1.97
C GLN A 268 16.29 30.80 3.38
N ILE A 269 14.99 30.51 3.51
CA ILE A 269 14.32 30.38 4.82
C ILE A 269 14.92 29.21 5.59
N ILE A 270 15.10 28.07 4.94
CA ILE A 270 15.70 26.86 5.53
C ILE A 270 17.10 27.17 6.05
N GLY A 271 17.94 27.89 5.30
CA GLY A 271 19.27 28.31 5.78
C GLY A 271 19.21 29.10 7.09
N ARG A 272 18.20 29.99 7.25
CA ARG A 272 18.00 30.76 8.50
C ARG A 272 17.51 29.88 9.64
N ILE A 273 16.62 28.93 9.37
CA ILE A 273 16.15 27.94 10.35
C ILE A 273 17.34 27.11 10.86
N ILE A 274 18.13 26.52 9.96
CA ILE A 274 19.28 25.68 10.31
C ILE A 274 20.28 26.46 11.17
N SER A 275 20.55 27.72 10.83
CA SER A 275 21.47 28.57 11.62
C SER A 275 21.01 28.85 13.05
N THR A 276 19.72 28.62 13.35
CA THR A 276 19.12 28.82 14.67
C THR A 276 19.06 27.51 15.49
N LEU A 277 19.13 26.36 14.82
CA LEU A 277 19.03 25.04 15.45
C LEU A 277 20.41 24.49 15.85
N ASP A 278 20.47 23.74 16.95
CA ASP A 278 21.63 22.91 17.28
C ASP A 278 21.33 21.46 16.85
N LEU A 279 21.74 21.10 15.63
CA LEU A 279 21.45 19.79 15.01
C LEU A 279 22.00 18.58 15.79
N ARG A 280 22.78 18.77 16.86
CA ARG A 280 23.16 17.67 17.76
C ARG A 280 22.01 17.25 18.67
N LYS A 281 21.10 18.17 18.99
CA LYS A 281 19.94 17.93 19.85
C LYS A 281 18.61 18.19 19.14
N ASP A 282 18.57 19.10 18.17
CA ASP A 282 17.39 19.48 17.41
C ASP A 282 17.30 18.67 16.11
N ARG A 283 16.08 18.54 15.58
CA ARG A 283 15.79 17.83 14.32
C ARG A 283 14.99 18.72 13.37
N ILE A 284 15.28 18.63 12.08
CA ILE A 284 14.51 19.28 11.02
C ILE A 284 14.01 18.25 10.01
N LEU A 285 12.75 18.40 9.59
CA LEU A 285 12.12 17.63 8.52
C LEU A 285 11.68 18.58 7.42
N ILE A 286 12.05 18.31 6.18
CA ILE A 286 11.45 18.93 5.00
C ILE A 286 10.50 17.89 4.41
N ILE A 287 9.22 18.24 4.30
CA ILE A 287 8.21 17.35 3.75
C ILE A 287 7.42 18.06 2.65
N SER A 288 6.91 17.29 1.71
CA SER A 288 5.84 17.76 0.83
C SER A 288 4.55 17.03 1.14
N THR A 289 3.49 17.82 1.24
CA THR A 289 2.16 17.39 1.70
C THR A 289 1.24 17.01 0.55
N HIS A 290 1.67 17.26 -0.69
CA HIS A 290 0.97 16.89 -1.92
C HIS A 290 1.98 16.87 -3.08
N PRO A 291 1.80 16.01 -4.09
CA PRO A 291 2.60 16.06 -5.32
C PRO A 291 2.08 17.23 -6.18
N SER A 292 2.95 17.81 -7.00
CA SER A 292 2.51 18.81 -7.99
C SER A 292 1.68 18.15 -9.10
N LYS A 293 0.81 18.91 -9.77
CA LYS A 293 0.03 18.41 -10.94
C LYS A 293 0.94 17.78 -12.00
N ARG A 294 2.09 18.38 -12.27
CA ARG A 294 3.11 17.84 -13.18
C ARG A 294 3.69 16.50 -12.73
N SER A 295 3.85 16.28 -11.43
CA SER A 295 4.30 14.99 -10.89
C SER A 295 3.22 13.93 -11.07
N ILE A 296 1.96 14.28 -10.79
CA ILE A 296 0.79 13.41 -11.02
C ILE A 296 0.69 12.97 -12.48
N GLU A 297 0.83 13.90 -13.43
CA GLU A 297 0.80 13.61 -14.88
C GLU A 297 1.93 12.65 -15.31
N ARG A 298 3.05 12.66 -14.59
CA ARG A 298 4.21 11.77 -14.80
C ARG A 298 4.17 10.51 -13.94
N TYR A 299 3.04 10.22 -13.28
CA TYR A 299 2.84 9.10 -12.36
C TYR A 299 3.78 9.11 -11.14
N ASP A 300 4.37 10.25 -10.79
CA ASP A 300 5.16 10.46 -9.57
C ASP A 300 4.26 10.98 -8.45
N PHE A 301 3.80 10.06 -7.60
CA PHE A 301 2.89 10.34 -6.49
C PHE A 301 3.57 10.33 -5.12
N LEU A 302 4.88 10.09 -5.06
CA LEU A 302 5.61 9.86 -3.81
C LEU A 302 6.56 11.04 -3.54
N PRO A 303 6.06 12.14 -2.95
CA PRO A 303 6.89 13.29 -2.64
C PRO A 303 8.09 12.92 -1.75
N PRO A 304 9.22 13.63 -1.88
CA PRO A 304 10.38 13.39 -1.06
C PRO A 304 10.21 13.94 0.35
N VAL A 305 11.00 13.38 1.27
CA VAL A 305 11.18 13.82 2.66
C VAL A 305 12.67 13.89 2.93
N VAL A 306 13.12 14.98 3.55
CA VAL A 306 14.49 15.12 4.05
C VAL A 306 14.43 15.23 5.57
N ALA A 307 15.23 14.44 6.28
CA ALA A 307 15.38 14.50 7.72
C ALA A 307 16.84 14.79 8.07
N ALA A 308 17.10 15.66 9.05
CA ALA A 308 18.46 15.92 9.52
C ALA A 308 18.48 16.33 10.99
N GLY A 309 19.64 16.19 11.62
CA GLY A 309 19.85 16.52 13.02
C GLY A 309 19.81 15.32 13.95
N ALA A 310 19.40 15.52 15.19
CA ALA A 310 19.57 14.55 16.26
C ALA A 310 19.02 13.15 15.92
N GLY A 311 19.87 12.13 16.02
CA GLY A 311 19.54 10.73 15.73
C GLY A 311 19.44 10.38 14.24
N ILE A 312 19.69 11.33 13.34
CA ILE A 312 19.69 11.12 11.89
C ILE A 312 21.13 11.17 11.39
N ARG A 313 21.49 10.19 10.57
CA ARG A 313 22.78 10.08 9.89
C ARG A 313 22.58 10.18 8.38
N HIS A 314 23.68 10.33 7.64
CA HIS A 314 23.68 10.23 6.18
C HIS A 314 23.02 8.92 5.72
N GLY A 315 22.08 9.01 4.78
CA GLY A 315 21.53 7.83 4.10
C GLY A 315 20.09 7.97 3.61
N ILE A 316 19.38 6.84 3.62
CA ILE A 316 18.00 6.74 3.13
C ILE A 316 17.04 6.38 4.27
N LEU A 317 15.87 7.02 4.30
CA LEU A 317 14.80 6.75 5.25
C LEU A 317 14.08 5.42 4.93
N THR A 318 13.80 4.63 5.97
CA THR A 318 12.97 3.42 5.88
C THR A 318 12.12 3.26 7.13
N SER A 319 10.97 2.61 7.02
CA SER A 319 10.10 2.33 8.18
C SER A 319 9.63 0.88 8.19
N GLY A 320 9.33 0.40 9.40
CA GLY A 320 8.72 -0.93 9.59
C GLY A 320 7.31 -1.05 8.96
N SER A 321 6.65 0.08 8.67
CA SER A 321 5.33 0.15 8.04
C SER A 321 5.40 -0.31 6.59
N THR A 322 6.40 0.16 5.84
CA THR A 322 6.55 -0.20 4.43
C THR A 322 7.42 -1.43 4.23
N ARG A 323 8.43 -1.65 5.08
CA ARG A 323 9.49 -2.66 4.89
C ARG A 323 10.21 -2.53 3.54
N ASN A 324 10.22 -1.33 2.98
CA ASN A 324 10.93 -0.97 1.77
C ASN A 324 11.98 0.08 2.10
N GLN A 325 13.19 -0.11 1.61
CA GLN A 325 14.21 0.93 1.68
C GLN A 325 13.76 2.13 0.87
N GLY A 326 13.94 3.33 1.43
CA GLY A 326 13.58 4.59 0.76
C GLY A 326 12.13 5.00 0.84
N ILE A 327 11.23 4.15 1.34
CA ILE A 327 9.81 4.45 1.32
C ILE A 327 9.29 4.50 2.76
N ILE A 328 8.67 5.62 3.12
CA ILE A 328 7.94 5.80 4.36
C ILE A 328 6.49 6.17 4.06
N THR A 329 5.63 6.18 5.07
CA THR A 329 4.27 6.70 4.99
C THR A 329 4.17 8.03 5.75
N ASN A 330 3.20 8.87 5.41
CA ASN A 330 2.92 10.07 6.20
C ASN A 330 2.57 9.78 7.68
N CYS A 331 2.01 8.60 7.98
CA CYS A 331 1.76 8.15 9.36
C CYS A 331 3.07 7.87 10.13
N ASP A 332 4.16 7.54 9.43
CA ASP A 332 5.47 7.29 10.05
C ASP A 332 6.09 8.59 10.59
N ILE A 333 5.74 9.74 10.01
CA ILE A 333 6.16 11.05 10.51
C ILE A 333 5.63 11.26 11.93
N SER A 334 4.35 10.99 12.17
CA SER A 334 3.71 11.12 13.50
C SER A 334 4.38 10.23 14.53
N ALA A 335 4.63 8.96 14.18
CA ALA A 335 5.29 8.00 15.05
C ALA A 335 6.73 8.42 15.37
N SER A 336 7.45 8.97 14.39
CA SER A 336 8.82 9.46 14.56
C SER A 336 8.91 10.72 15.41
N ILE A 337 7.87 11.56 15.41
CA ILE A 337 7.76 12.72 16.30
C ILE A 337 7.56 12.26 17.75
N THR A 338 6.65 11.31 17.99
CA THR A 338 6.45 10.78 19.35
C THR A 338 7.68 10.05 19.87
N ASP A 339 8.37 9.29 19.01
CA ASP A 339 9.64 8.64 19.34
C ASP A 339 10.73 9.66 19.71
N TYR A 340 10.88 10.72 18.91
CA TYR A 340 11.84 11.80 19.18
C TYR A 340 11.62 12.48 20.53
N PHE A 341 10.36 12.74 20.91
CA PHE A 341 10.01 13.33 22.21
C PHE A 341 9.91 12.31 23.35
N ASN A 342 10.18 11.03 23.08
CA ASN A 342 10.05 9.91 24.02
C ASN A 342 8.65 9.84 24.66
N ILE A 343 7.61 10.04 23.84
CA ILE A 343 6.20 9.95 24.20
C ILE A 343 5.69 8.57 23.80
N ASN A 344 4.95 7.93 24.71
CA ASN A 344 4.24 6.69 24.38
C ASN A 344 3.29 6.92 23.20
N GLN A 345 3.52 6.18 22.12
CA GLN A 345 2.76 6.32 20.88
C GLN A 345 1.25 6.11 21.15
N PRO A 346 0.37 7.04 20.71
CA PRO A 346 -1.07 6.86 20.84
C PRO A 346 -1.54 5.56 20.15
N ILE A 347 -2.52 4.88 20.76
CA ILE A 347 -3.04 3.59 20.27
C ILE A 347 -3.67 3.72 18.88
N SER A 348 -4.16 4.91 18.51
CA SER A 348 -4.73 5.21 17.20
C SER A 348 -3.68 5.23 16.08
N PHE A 349 -2.39 5.39 16.38
CA PHE A 349 -1.37 5.51 15.34
C PHE A 349 -1.15 4.19 14.61
N VAL A 350 -0.99 4.26 13.29
CA VAL A 350 -0.71 3.10 12.43
C VAL A 350 0.72 3.08 11.90
N GLY A 351 1.38 4.24 11.85
CA GLY A 351 2.76 4.37 11.41
C GLY A 351 3.79 3.87 12.44
N ARG A 352 5.04 3.80 12.01
CA ARG A 352 6.21 3.40 12.80
C ARG A 352 7.31 4.44 12.68
N PRO A 353 8.12 4.66 13.73
CA PRO A 353 9.27 5.53 13.64
C PRO A 353 10.16 5.12 12.45
N PHE A 354 10.56 6.08 11.64
CA PHE A 354 11.49 5.83 10.55
C PHE A 354 12.92 5.70 11.11
N THR A 355 13.74 4.96 10.38
CA THR A 355 15.17 4.75 10.67
C THR A 355 15.98 5.03 9.41
N VAL A 356 17.30 5.14 9.55
CA VAL A 356 18.20 5.41 8.43
C VAL A 356 18.99 4.16 8.05
N THR A 357 18.90 3.79 6.78
CA THR A 357 19.74 2.77 6.13
C THR A 357 20.75 3.40 5.19
N ASN A 358 21.83 2.67 4.88
CA ASN A 358 22.81 3.13 3.89
C ASN A 358 22.18 3.22 2.49
N GLY A 359 22.60 4.20 1.71
CA GLY A 359 22.19 4.47 0.33
C GLY A 359 22.18 5.97 0.07
N ASP A 360 22.04 6.35 -1.20
CA ASP A 360 22.10 7.74 -1.63
C ASP A 360 20.83 8.19 -2.41
N ILE A 361 20.78 9.47 -2.77
CA ILE A 361 19.61 10.03 -3.47
C ILE A 361 19.41 9.43 -4.87
N GLU A 362 20.49 8.99 -5.52
CA GLU A 362 20.44 8.28 -6.81
C GLU A 362 19.68 6.96 -6.71
N ASP A 363 19.86 6.22 -5.61
CA ASP A 363 19.10 4.99 -5.34
C ASP A 363 17.61 5.31 -5.25
N LEU A 364 17.24 6.39 -4.54
CA LEU A 364 15.85 6.84 -4.43
C LEU A 364 15.24 7.25 -5.77
N ILE A 365 16.00 7.92 -6.64
CA ILE A 365 15.56 8.27 -7.99
C ILE A 365 15.28 6.99 -8.79
N SER A 366 16.14 5.97 -8.68
CA SER A 366 15.93 4.69 -9.35
C SER A 366 14.68 3.95 -8.84
N ILE A 367 14.43 3.99 -7.52
CA ILE A 367 13.25 3.41 -6.87
C ILE A 367 11.99 4.15 -7.32
N SER A 368 11.97 5.48 -7.23
CA SER A 368 10.84 6.32 -7.63
C SER A 368 10.48 6.10 -9.10
N ASN A 369 11.45 6.16 -10.01
CA ASN A 369 11.24 5.91 -11.44
C ASN A 369 10.67 4.52 -11.71
N SER A 370 11.06 3.50 -10.94
CA SER A 370 10.53 2.14 -11.09
C SER A 370 9.08 2.05 -10.62
N ILE A 371 8.72 2.75 -9.55
CA ILE A 371 7.34 2.84 -9.05
C ILE A 371 6.44 3.61 -10.04
N SER A 372 6.87 4.79 -10.51
CA SER A 372 6.08 5.60 -11.46
C SER A 372 5.79 4.82 -12.75
N ARG A 373 6.78 4.08 -13.27
CA ARG A 373 6.59 3.18 -14.43
C ARG A 373 5.65 2.01 -14.14
N GLN A 374 5.69 1.44 -12.93
CA GLN A 374 4.73 0.41 -12.55
C GLN A 374 3.30 0.96 -12.62
N ILE A 375 3.09 2.19 -12.13
CA ILE A 375 1.77 2.84 -12.11
C ILE A 375 1.29 3.20 -13.51
N GLU A 376 2.18 3.76 -14.35
CA GLU A 376 1.91 4.01 -15.77
C GLU A 376 1.39 2.75 -16.47
N ARG A 377 1.93 1.57 -16.09
CA ARG A 377 1.57 0.27 -16.67
C ARG A 377 0.35 -0.38 -16.02
N GLN A 378 -0.19 0.11 -14.90
CA GLN A 378 -1.35 -0.49 -14.22
C GLN A 378 -2.61 -0.63 -15.09
N PRO A 379 -2.95 0.31 -16.00
CA PRO A 379 -4.07 0.14 -16.92
C PRO A 379 -3.98 -1.15 -17.78
N ILE A 380 -2.77 -1.66 -18.03
CA ILE A 380 -2.53 -2.91 -18.76
C ILE A 380 -3.18 -4.10 -18.01
N MET A 381 -3.25 -4.09 -16.68
CA MET A 381 -3.93 -5.14 -15.91
C MET A 381 -5.42 -5.16 -16.13
N ARG A 382 -6.06 -3.97 -16.15
CA ARG A 382 -7.48 -3.85 -16.49
C ARG A 382 -7.73 -4.34 -17.93
N GLY A 383 -6.88 -3.93 -18.88
CA GLY A 383 -6.94 -4.40 -20.26
C GLY A 383 -6.74 -5.91 -20.40
N THR A 384 -5.82 -6.49 -19.64
CA THR A 384 -5.55 -7.94 -19.62
C THR A 384 -6.76 -8.72 -19.10
N ALA A 385 -7.40 -8.26 -18.02
CA ALA A 385 -8.61 -8.90 -17.51
C ALA A 385 -9.76 -8.87 -18.54
N LEU A 386 -9.96 -7.74 -19.22
CA LEU A 386 -10.96 -7.62 -20.30
C LEU A 386 -10.63 -8.54 -21.48
N PHE A 387 -9.37 -8.57 -21.92
CA PHE A 387 -8.90 -9.50 -22.95
C PHE A 387 -9.20 -10.95 -22.55
N LEU A 388 -8.86 -11.35 -21.33
CA LEU A 388 -9.10 -12.70 -20.82
C LEU A 388 -10.59 -13.03 -20.76
N ILE A 389 -11.47 -12.07 -20.48
CA ILE A 389 -12.93 -12.28 -20.54
C ILE A 389 -13.36 -12.64 -21.96
N PHE A 390 -13.06 -11.79 -22.94
CA PHE A 390 -13.44 -12.03 -24.34
C PHE A 390 -12.81 -13.32 -24.87
N PHE A 391 -11.53 -13.53 -24.56
CA PHE A 391 -10.81 -14.75 -24.92
C PHE A 391 -11.50 -16.00 -24.36
N THR A 392 -11.83 -16.00 -23.07
CA THR A 392 -12.50 -17.12 -22.40
C THR A 392 -13.85 -17.42 -23.03
N ILE A 393 -14.64 -16.39 -23.33
CA ILE A 393 -15.95 -16.53 -23.99
C ILE A 393 -15.78 -17.14 -25.38
N ILE A 394 -14.87 -16.61 -26.20
CA ILE A 394 -14.65 -17.08 -27.57
C ILE A 394 -14.19 -18.54 -27.59
N VAL A 395 -13.18 -18.89 -26.79
CA VAL A 395 -12.68 -20.27 -26.71
C VAL A 395 -13.75 -21.22 -26.19
N SER A 396 -14.53 -20.79 -25.19
CA SER A 396 -15.63 -21.60 -24.66
C SER A 396 -16.71 -21.82 -25.73
N ILE A 397 -17.19 -20.78 -26.39
CA ILE A 397 -18.18 -20.89 -27.49
C ILE A 397 -17.65 -21.81 -28.60
N TYR A 398 -16.38 -21.68 -28.97
CA TYR A 398 -15.75 -22.55 -29.96
C TYR A 398 -15.81 -24.03 -29.53
N VAL A 399 -15.43 -24.35 -28.29
CA VAL A 399 -15.55 -25.72 -27.73
C VAL A 399 -17.01 -26.21 -27.76
N LEU A 400 -17.96 -25.32 -27.50
CA LEU A 400 -19.39 -25.61 -27.48
C LEU A 400 -20.02 -25.79 -28.87
N TRP A 401 -19.50 -25.14 -29.90
CA TRP A 401 -20.05 -25.22 -31.26
C TRP A 401 -19.42 -26.35 -32.09
N ARG A 402 -18.17 -26.69 -31.79
CA ARG A 402 -17.40 -27.68 -32.54
C ARG A 402 -18.04 -29.07 -32.53
N ARG A 403 -18.24 -29.65 -33.73
CA ARG A 403 -18.70 -31.04 -33.95
C ARG A 403 -17.56 -32.07 -34.10
N ASN A 404 -16.42 -31.73 -34.71
CA ASN A 404 -15.34 -32.69 -35.02
C ASN A 404 -13.98 -32.38 -34.36
N SER A 405 -13.22 -33.43 -34.04
CA SER A 405 -12.05 -33.44 -33.13
C SER A 405 -10.68 -33.01 -33.72
N THR A 406 -10.62 -32.31 -34.86
CA THR A 406 -9.37 -32.07 -35.62
C THR A 406 -8.54 -30.76 -35.44
N LEU A 407 -8.89 -29.77 -34.62
CA LEU A 407 -8.08 -28.55 -34.49
C LEU A 407 -7.14 -28.56 -33.27
N THR A 408 -5.93 -29.09 -33.48
CA THR A 408 -4.79 -29.06 -32.54
C THR A 408 -4.44 -27.64 -32.09
N ILE A 409 -4.63 -26.63 -32.95
CA ILE A 409 -4.23 -25.24 -32.72
C ILE A 409 -4.97 -24.60 -31.54
N MET A 410 -6.26 -24.89 -31.36
CA MET A 410 -7.06 -24.28 -30.28
C MET A 410 -6.61 -24.74 -28.89
N SER A 411 -6.03 -25.94 -28.80
CA SER A 411 -5.42 -26.43 -27.55
C SER A 411 -4.16 -25.63 -27.19
N TRP A 412 -3.39 -25.18 -28.18
CA TRP A 412 -2.24 -24.30 -27.96
C TRP A 412 -2.67 -22.88 -27.61
N ILE A 413 -3.72 -22.37 -28.28
CA ILE A 413 -4.31 -21.07 -27.97
C ILE A 413 -4.81 -21.03 -26.52
N ALA A 414 -5.45 -22.11 -26.02
CA ALA A 414 -5.93 -22.20 -24.64
C ALA A 414 -4.83 -22.08 -23.55
N LEU A 415 -3.53 -22.13 -23.94
CA LEU A 415 -2.39 -21.90 -23.04
C LEU A 415 -2.07 -20.42 -22.82
N ILE A 416 -2.64 -19.50 -23.60
CA ILE A 416 -2.39 -18.06 -23.47
C ILE A 416 -2.69 -17.55 -22.04
N PRO A 417 -3.86 -17.84 -21.43
CA PRO A 417 -4.17 -17.33 -20.10
C PRO A 417 -3.15 -17.70 -19.00
N PRO A 418 -2.73 -18.96 -18.83
CA PRO A 418 -1.70 -19.29 -17.82
C PRO A 418 -0.27 -18.89 -18.23
N ALA A 419 -0.01 -18.63 -19.51
CA ALA A 419 1.30 -18.14 -19.97
C ALA A 419 1.52 -16.65 -19.66
N ILE A 420 0.45 -15.84 -19.61
CA ILE A 420 0.55 -14.39 -19.32
C ILE A 420 1.18 -14.13 -17.94
N PRO A 421 0.74 -14.76 -16.82
CA PRO A 421 1.40 -14.59 -15.52
C PRO A 421 2.88 -14.96 -15.53
N LEU A 422 3.26 -16.04 -16.23
CA LEU A 422 4.67 -16.44 -16.36
C LEU A 422 5.48 -15.37 -17.11
N ALA A 423 4.97 -14.89 -18.24
CA ALA A 423 5.61 -13.83 -19.00
C ALA A 423 5.76 -12.55 -18.16
N ALA A 424 4.68 -12.14 -17.48
CA ALA A 424 4.65 -10.96 -16.62
C ALA A 424 5.65 -11.03 -15.46
N LEU A 425 5.92 -12.22 -14.90
CA LEU A 425 6.93 -12.42 -13.84
C LEU A 425 8.36 -12.15 -14.33
N TRP A 426 8.64 -12.36 -15.62
CA TRP A 426 9.98 -12.14 -16.19
C TRP A 426 10.16 -10.72 -16.75
N MET A 427 9.07 -9.97 -16.93
CA MET A 427 9.10 -8.59 -17.44
C MET A 427 10.02 -7.64 -16.65
N PRO A 428 10.13 -7.69 -15.30
CA PRO A 428 11.04 -6.80 -14.57
C PRO A 428 12.51 -6.90 -15.03
N ILE A 429 12.94 -8.07 -15.52
CA ILE A 429 14.32 -8.32 -15.98
C ILE A 429 14.56 -7.73 -17.38
N ILE A 430 13.56 -7.82 -18.27
CA ILE A 430 13.76 -7.58 -19.72
C ILE A 430 13.13 -6.29 -20.24
N ALA A 431 12.19 -5.71 -19.49
CA ALA A 431 11.31 -4.64 -19.99
C ALA A 431 11.54 -3.29 -19.30
N ASN A 432 12.55 -3.17 -18.45
CA ASN A 432 12.93 -1.88 -17.87
C ASN A 432 14.07 -1.30 -18.72
N PRO A 433 13.90 -0.13 -19.39
CA PRO A 433 12.96 0.97 -19.10
C PRO A 433 11.81 1.20 -20.12
N LEU A 434 11.18 0.17 -20.70
CA LEU A 434 10.23 0.34 -21.82
C LEU A 434 8.92 1.09 -21.45
N PRO A 435 8.41 2.03 -22.27
CA PRO A 435 7.08 2.63 -22.11
C PRO A 435 5.93 1.62 -22.23
N ALA A 436 4.71 2.01 -21.82
CA ALA A 436 3.54 1.11 -21.75
C ALA A 436 3.23 0.35 -23.06
N VAL A 437 3.31 1.01 -24.23
CA VAL A 437 3.02 0.36 -25.53
C VAL A 437 4.08 -0.71 -25.87
N GLN A 438 5.35 -0.38 -25.71
CA GLN A 438 6.43 -1.34 -25.97
C GLN A 438 6.39 -2.49 -24.95
N PHE A 439 6.00 -2.19 -23.71
CA PHE A 439 5.80 -3.19 -22.67
C PHE A 439 4.72 -4.21 -23.04
N ILE A 440 3.54 -3.78 -23.52
CA ILE A 440 2.47 -4.72 -23.90
C ILE A 440 2.84 -5.55 -25.14
N THR A 441 3.56 -4.96 -26.11
CA THR A 441 4.09 -5.69 -27.27
C THR A 441 5.07 -6.76 -26.83
N LEU A 442 6.04 -6.43 -25.95
CA LEU A 442 7.01 -7.39 -25.44
C LEU A 442 6.35 -8.47 -24.57
N LEU A 443 5.38 -8.11 -23.72
CA LEU A 443 4.61 -9.08 -22.93
C LEU A 443 3.89 -10.09 -23.82
N SER A 444 3.27 -9.60 -24.90
CA SER A 444 2.58 -10.44 -25.88
C SER A 444 3.55 -11.35 -26.64
N ALA A 445 4.67 -10.80 -27.10
CA ALA A 445 5.72 -11.55 -27.77
C ALA A 445 6.34 -12.62 -26.87
N LEU A 446 6.63 -12.30 -25.60
CA LEU A 446 7.14 -13.24 -24.62
C LEU A 446 6.13 -14.36 -24.32
N THR A 447 4.84 -14.02 -24.20
CA THR A 447 3.78 -15.02 -23.99
C THR A 447 3.75 -16.03 -25.14
N VAL A 448 3.78 -15.56 -26.39
CA VAL A 448 3.82 -16.43 -27.58
C VAL A 448 5.12 -17.24 -27.61
N PHE A 449 6.26 -16.60 -27.34
CA PHE A 449 7.57 -17.26 -27.30
C PHE A 449 7.59 -18.42 -26.29
N LEU A 450 7.10 -18.22 -25.06
CA LEU A 450 7.03 -19.26 -24.04
C LEU A 450 6.17 -20.45 -24.49
N ILE A 451 5.04 -20.20 -25.15
CA ILE A 451 4.18 -21.27 -25.70
C ILE A 451 4.90 -22.01 -26.82
N VAL A 452 5.58 -21.31 -27.73
CA VAL A 452 6.35 -21.92 -28.83
C VAL A 452 7.50 -22.77 -28.29
N VAL A 453 8.22 -22.31 -27.27
CA VAL A 453 9.28 -23.10 -26.62
C VAL A 453 8.70 -24.36 -25.97
N CYS A 454 7.58 -24.25 -25.25
CA CYS A 454 6.91 -25.41 -24.67
C CYS A 454 6.43 -26.40 -25.74
N TRP A 455 5.93 -25.88 -26.87
CA TRP A 455 5.56 -26.67 -28.04
C TRP A 455 6.77 -27.44 -28.59
N LEU A 456 7.89 -26.76 -28.81
CA LEU A 456 9.11 -27.38 -29.33
C LEU A 456 9.60 -28.54 -28.45
N ILE A 457 9.56 -28.37 -27.12
CA ILE A 457 10.03 -29.34 -26.13
C ILE A 457 9.08 -30.53 -26.00
N THR A 458 7.78 -30.28 -25.89
CA THR A 458 6.83 -31.32 -25.45
C THR A 458 5.97 -31.89 -26.57
N ARG A 459 5.74 -31.11 -27.64
CA ARG A 459 4.81 -31.41 -28.74
C ARG A 459 3.39 -31.80 -28.29
N SER A 460 3.02 -31.50 -27.04
CA SER A 460 1.75 -31.86 -26.43
C SER A 460 1.21 -30.68 -25.62
N PRO A 461 -0.03 -30.20 -25.90
CA PRO A 461 -0.61 -29.08 -25.15
C PRO A 461 -0.70 -29.34 -23.64
N GLY A 462 -1.03 -30.59 -23.26
CA GLY A 462 -1.13 -30.96 -21.84
C GLY A 462 0.22 -30.95 -21.12
N ALA A 463 1.28 -31.43 -21.78
CA ALA A 463 2.63 -31.38 -21.23
C ALA A 463 3.20 -29.94 -21.21
N SER A 464 2.89 -29.14 -22.23
CA SER A 464 3.22 -27.71 -22.25
C SER A 464 2.53 -26.94 -21.13
N PHE A 465 1.26 -27.23 -20.86
CA PHE A 465 0.54 -26.68 -19.72
C PHE A 465 1.21 -27.04 -18.39
N ALA A 466 1.64 -28.29 -18.23
CA ALA A 466 2.38 -28.73 -17.04
C ALA A 466 3.71 -27.95 -16.89
N LEU A 467 4.45 -27.72 -17.98
CA LEU A 467 5.67 -26.91 -17.96
C LEU A 467 5.41 -25.44 -17.61
N ILE A 468 4.35 -24.83 -18.16
CA ILE A 468 3.97 -23.45 -17.82
C ILE A 468 3.64 -23.36 -16.31
N CYS A 469 2.82 -24.27 -15.79
CA CYS A 469 2.49 -24.30 -14.36
C CYS A 469 3.75 -24.49 -13.50
N PHE A 470 4.64 -25.41 -13.89
CA PHE A 470 5.88 -25.68 -13.20
C PHE A 470 6.77 -24.44 -13.14
N TRP A 471 7.01 -23.80 -14.28
CA TRP A 471 7.86 -22.61 -14.35
C TRP A 471 7.25 -21.41 -13.65
N THR A 472 5.93 -21.22 -13.67
CA THR A 472 5.27 -20.20 -12.85
C THR A 472 5.52 -20.43 -11.37
N ALA A 473 5.22 -21.65 -10.86
CA ALA A 473 5.39 -21.96 -9.44
C ALA A 473 6.86 -21.87 -9.01
N VAL A 474 7.78 -22.44 -9.78
CA VAL A 474 9.22 -22.45 -9.44
C VAL A 474 9.81 -21.05 -9.50
N THR A 475 9.51 -20.26 -10.54
CA THR A 475 9.99 -18.86 -10.63
C THR A 475 9.57 -18.07 -9.39
N MET A 476 8.29 -18.16 -9.02
CA MET A 476 7.77 -17.44 -7.85
C MET A 476 8.39 -17.93 -6.53
N LEU A 477 8.49 -19.24 -6.32
CA LEU A 477 9.07 -19.79 -5.09
C LEU A 477 10.54 -19.43 -4.94
N LEU A 478 11.31 -19.50 -6.03
CA LEU A 478 12.73 -19.13 -6.03
C LEU A 478 12.93 -17.63 -5.85
N ASP A 479 12.09 -16.80 -6.48
CA ASP A 479 12.14 -15.34 -6.31
C ASP A 479 11.82 -14.96 -4.86
N LEU A 480 10.74 -15.49 -4.28
CA LEU A 480 10.40 -15.28 -2.87
C LEU A 480 11.53 -15.73 -1.95
N ALA A 481 12.14 -16.89 -2.21
CA ALA A 481 13.29 -17.36 -1.43
C ALA A 481 14.46 -16.36 -1.45
N ARG A 482 14.70 -15.69 -2.59
CA ARG A 482 15.79 -14.69 -2.77
C ARG A 482 15.46 -13.26 -2.34
N GLY A 483 14.19 -12.93 -2.09
CA GLY A 483 13.80 -11.59 -1.64
C GLY A 483 12.53 -11.04 -2.29
N GLY A 484 12.03 -11.67 -3.36
CA GLY A 484 10.76 -11.33 -3.99
C GLY A 484 10.82 -10.14 -4.96
N THR A 485 11.96 -9.91 -5.61
CA THR A 485 12.14 -8.76 -6.53
C THR A 485 11.18 -8.84 -7.71
N LEU A 486 11.07 -10.00 -8.36
CA LEU A 486 10.19 -10.16 -9.52
C LEU A 486 8.72 -10.06 -9.12
N VAL A 487 8.35 -10.71 -8.01
CA VAL A 487 6.99 -10.66 -7.45
C VAL A 487 6.60 -9.25 -7.05
N ARG A 488 7.54 -8.42 -6.58
CA ARG A 488 7.28 -7.02 -6.21
C ARG A 488 7.12 -6.11 -7.42
N GLU A 489 8.01 -6.23 -8.41
CA GLU A 489 8.11 -5.28 -9.53
C GLU A 489 7.22 -5.62 -10.72
N THR A 490 6.70 -6.85 -10.81
CA THR A 490 5.80 -7.22 -11.90
C THR A 490 4.52 -6.38 -11.88
N VAL A 491 3.94 -6.15 -13.06
CA VAL A 491 2.69 -5.41 -13.24
C VAL A 491 1.48 -6.11 -12.59
N LEU A 492 1.57 -7.42 -12.35
CA LEU A 492 0.56 -8.20 -11.60
C LEU A 492 0.64 -8.01 -10.08
N SER A 493 1.61 -7.24 -9.60
CA SER A 493 1.77 -6.95 -8.18
C SER A 493 0.93 -5.75 -7.73
N TYR A 494 0.88 -5.53 -6.43
CA TYR A 494 0.23 -4.38 -5.83
C TYR A 494 1.00 -3.09 -6.12
N SER A 495 0.30 -1.96 -6.12
CA SER A 495 0.91 -0.62 -6.20
C SER A 495 1.24 -0.11 -4.80
N ILE A 496 2.51 0.28 -4.59
CA ILE A 496 2.95 0.94 -3.36
C ILE A 496 2.22 2.28 -3.17
N VAL A 497 1.89 2.97 -4.26
CA VAL A 497 1.20 4.27 -4.23
C VAL A 497 -0.23 4.16 -3.71
N ASP A 498 -0.93 3.07 -4.00
CA ASP A 498 -2.28 2.82 -3.48
C ASP A 498 -2.31 2.68 -1.96
N GLY A 499 -1.16 2.36 -1.35
CA GLY A 499 -1.01 2.24 0.11
C GLY A 499 -1.86 1.14 0.74
N SER A 500 -2.39 0.20 -0.05
CA SER A 500 -3.14 -0.97 0.44
C SER A 500 -2.21 -2.10 0.88
N ARG A 501 -1.01 -2.19 0.29
CA ARG A 501 0.05 -3.14 0.63
C ARG A 501 1.40 -2.56 0.23
N TYR A 502 2.43 -2.78 1.04
CA TYR A 502 3.80 -2.35 0.77
C TYR A 502 4.78 -3.51 0.57
N TYR A 503 4.50 -4.68 1.13
CA TYR A 503 5.34 -5.88 1.07
C TYR A 503 4.52 -7.16 0.92
N GLY A 504 5.18 -8.27 0.59
CA GLY A 504 4.57 -9.60 0.46
C GLY A 504 4.14 -9.94 -0.96
N VAL A 505 3.28 -10.94 -1.11
CA VAL A 505 2.76 -11.40 -2.41
C VAL A 505 1.38 -10.78 -2.66
N GLY A 506 1.22 -10.10 -3.80
CA GLY A 506 -0.07 -9.59 -4.30
C GLY A 506 -1.13 -10.69 -4.46
N ASN A 507 -2.42 -10.32 -4.48
CA ASN A 507 -3.51 -11.32 -4.46
C ASN A 507 -3.64 -12.07 -5.81
N GLU A 508 -3.38 -11.37 -6.91
CA GLU A 508 -3.30 -11.89 -8.27
C GLU A 508 -2.23 -12.99 -8.36
N LEU A 509 -1.00 -12.67 -7.94
CA LEU A 509 0.13 -13.59 -7.95
C LEU A 509 -0.05 -14.74 -6.96
N MET A 510 -0.60 -14.47 -5.77
CA MET A 510 -0.95 -15.51 -4.81
C MET A 510 -1.91 -16.54 -5.43
N GLY A 511 -2.95 -16.08 -6.14
CA GLY A 511 -3.86 -16.96 -6.89
C GLY A 511 -3.14 -17.76 -7.97
N CYS A 512 -2.24 -17.11 -8.72
CA CYS A 512 -1.41 -17.78 -9.72
C CYS A 512 -0.52 -18.88 -9.12
N LEU A 513 0.12 -18.61 -7.98
CA LEU A 513 0.96 -19.58 -7.29
C LEU A 513 0.15 -20.77 -6.80
N ILE A 514 -1.01 -20.55 -6.18
CA ILE A 514 -1.88 -21.66 -5.73
C ILE A 514 -2.34 -22.50 -6.92
N GLY A 515 -2.85 -21.88 -7.98
CA GLY A 515 -3.34 -22.60 -9.17
C GLY A 515 -2.24 -23.40 -9.87
N SER A 516 -1.11 -22.76 -10.16
CA SER A 516 0.02 -23.39 -10.84
C SER A 516 0.71 -24.47 -9.98
N ALA A 517 0.88 -24.25 -8.67
CA ALA A 517 1.54 -25.21 -7.79
C ALA A 517 0.69 -26.47 -7.58
N MET A 518 -0.63 -26.36 -7.33
CA MET A 518 -1.47 -27.53 -7.11
C MET A 518 -1.54 -28.45 -8.34
N ILE A 519 -1.58 -27.87 -9.54
CA ILE A 519 -1.55 -28.62 -10.80
C ILE A 519 -0.16 -29.24 -11.03
N THR A 520 0.91 -28.50 -10.79
CA THR A 520 2.29 -29.02 -10.87
C THR A 520 2.51 -30.21 -9.94
N ILE A 521 2.00 -30.12 -8.70
CA ILE A 521 2.05 -31.22 -7.74
C ILE A 521 1.23 -32.40 -8.26
N GLY A 522 0.04 -32.18 -8.83
CA GLY A 522 -0.75 -33.25 -9.45
C GLY A 522 0.01 -34.02 -10.54
N PHE A 523 0.72 -33.32 -11.43
CA PHE A 523 1.60 -33.94 -12.43
C PHE A 523 2.79 -34.68 -11.80
N THR A 524 3.43 -34.08 -10.79
CA THR A 524 4.56 -34.68 -10.08
C THR A 524 4.16 -35.97 -9.36
N VAL A 525 3.02 -35.95 -8.68
CA VAL A 525 2.46 -37.11 -7.96
C VAL A 525 2.13 -38.24 -8.94
N SER A 526 1.56 -37.91 -10.11
CA SER A 526 1.28 -38.86 -11.19
C SER A 526 2.57 -39.56 -11.66
N ALA A 527 3.67 -38.82 -11.81
CA ALA A 527 4.97 -39.37 -12.19
C ALA A 527 5.60 -40.28 -11.11
N LEU A 528 5.26 -40.06 -9.84
CA LEU A 528 5.80 -40.81 -8.69
C LEU A 528 4.96 -42.04 -8.29
N VAL A 529 4.01 -42.47 -9.12
CA VAL A 529 3.09 -43.60 -8.84
C VAL A 529 3.78 -44.87 -8.35
N ARG A 530 5.01 -45.15 -8.82
CA ARG A 530 5.76 -46.38 -8.52
C ARG A 530 6.43 -46.41 -7.13
N ILE A 531 6.53 -45.28 -6.41
CA ILE A 531 7.29 -45.18 -5.14
C ILE A 531 6.39 -44.66 -4.01
N LYS A 532 5.55 -45.55 -3.44
CA LYS A 532 4.43 -45.19 -2.54
C LYS A 532 4.82 -44.35 -1.31
N ASN A 533 5.88 -44.72 -0.58
CA ASN A 533 6.28 -44.00 0.63
C ASN A 533 6.88 -42.62 0.30
N LEU A 534 7.77 -42.57 -0.69
CA LEU A 534 8.43 -41.33 -1.11
C LEU A 534 7.42 -40.33 -1.71
N ARG A 535 6.43 -40.82 -2.48
CA ARG A 535 5.33 -40.03 -3.03
C ARG A 535 4.64 -39.19 -1.96
N ILE A 536 4.29 -39.78 -0.82
CA ILE A 536 3.57 -39.09 0.26
C ILE A 536 4.44 -37.99 0.88
N TRP A 537 5.71 -38.28 1.17
CA TRP A 537 6.62 -37.32 1.78
C TRP A 537 6.96 -36.16 0.84
N ILE A 538 7.22 -36.43 -0.44
CA ILE A 538 7.44 -35.38 -1.46
C ILE A 538 6.19 -34.51 -1.59
N THR A 539 5.00 -35.11 -1.64
CA THR A 539 3.74 -34.35 -1.73
C THR A 539 3.58 -33.43 -0.52
N ALA A 540 3.77 -33.96 0.70
CA ALA A 540 3.68 -33.16 1.93
C ALA A 540 4.68 -32.01 1.95
N LEU A 541 5.92 -32.27 1.52
CA LEU A 541 6.98 -31.26 1.46
C LEU A 541 6.63 -30.14 0.47
N LEU A 542 6.21 -30.47 -0.75
CA LEU A 542 5.85 -29.48 -1.77
C LEU A 542 4.68 -28.61 -1.32
N LEU A 543 3.67 -29.21 -0.70
CA LEU A 543 2.53 -28.48 -0.14
C LEU A 543 2.96 -27.53 1.00
N ALA A 544 3.81 -28.01 1.91
CA ALA A 544 4.34 -27.18 2.99
C ALA A 544 5.15 -25.99 2.44
N ILE A 545 5.97 -26.20 1.41
CA ILE A 545 6.74 -25.12 0.76
C ILE A 545 5.81 -24.03 0.22
N VAL A 546 4.70 -24.39 -0.44
CA VAL A 546 3.74 -23.41 -0.98
C VAL A 546 3.11 -22.59 0.14
N VAL A 547 2.63 -23.24 1.21
CA VAL A 547 2.00 -22.55 2.35
C VAL A 547 3.00 -21.61 3.04
N LEU A 548 4.22 -22.09 3.29
CA LEU A 548 5.26 -21.31 3.94
C LEU A 548 5.73 -20.13 3.08
N ALA A 549 5.89 -20.33 1.76
CA ALA A 549 6.31 -19.26 0.86
C ALA A 549 5.33 -18.09 0.84
N ILE A 550 4.02 -18.38 0.88
CA ILE A 550 2.96 -17.36 0.91
C ILE A 550 2.82 -16.73 2.31
N GLY A 551 2.92 -17.53 3.38
CA GLY A 551 2.60 -17.09 4.73
C GLY A 551 3.75 -16.46 5.54
N LEU A 552 5.00 -16.83 5.27
CA LEU A 552 6.13 -16.38 6.08
C LEU A 552 6.24 -14.84 6.11
N PRO A 553 6.26 -14.19 7.29
CA PRO A 553 6.26 -12.72 7.38
C PRO A 553 7.48 -12.02 6.77
N SER A 554 8.61 -12.71 6.65
CA SER A 554 9.82 -12.20 5.99
C SER A 554 9.82 -12.40 4.47
N LYS A 555 8.83 -13.12 3.94
CA LYS A 555 8.73 -13.54 2.55
C LYS A 555 7.37 -13.11 1.99
N GLY A 556 6.43 -14.02 1.81
CA GLY A 556 5.14 -13.72 1.18
C GLY A 556 4.17 -12.90 2.00
N ALA A 557 4.25 -12.95 3.34
CA ALA A 557 3.48 -12.14 4.28
C ALA A 557 1.98 -11.94 3.95
N ASN A 558 1.34 -12.95 3.35
CA ASN A 558 -0.07 -12.91 2.96
C ASN A 558 -0.85 -13.96 3.76
N ALA A 559 -1.43 -13.52 4.89
CA ALA A 559 -2.14 -14.41 5.81
C ALA A 559 -3.38 -15.07 5.16
N GLY A 560 -4.17 -14.29 4.42
CA GLY A 560 -5.33 -14.81 3.69
C GLY A 560 -4.91 -15.86 2.65
N GLY A 561 -3.86 -15.58 1.89
CA GLY A 561 -3.29 -16.52 0.93
C GLY A 561 -2.70 -17.78 1.56
N ALA A 562 -2.04 -17.68 2.71
CA ALA A 562 -1.52 -18.83 3.43
C ALA A 562 -2.65 -19.78 3.87
N MET A 563 -3.76 -19.22 4.37
CA MET A 563 -4.94 -20.00 4.72
C MET A 563 -5.59 -20.64 3.48
N SER A 564 -5.67 -19.91 2.36
CA SER A 564 -6.19 -20.48 1.10
C SER A 564 -5.32 -21.60 0.55
N ALA A 565 -4.00 -21.43 0.58
CA ALA A 565 -3.03 -22.45 0.20
C ALA A 565 -3.09 -23.67 1.12
N ALA A 566 -3.28 -23.46 2.43
CA ALA A 566 -3.45 -24.56 3.39
C ALA A 566 -4.73 -25.36 3.11
N ALA A 567 -5.85 -24.69 2.84
CA ALA A 567 -7.10 -25.36 2.47
C ALA A 567 -6.95 -26.21 1.20
N ALA A 568 -6.36 -25.65 0.14
CA ALA A 568 -6.03 -26.37 -1.09
C ALA A 568 -5.13 -27.58 -0.82
N SER A 569 -4.08 -27.38 -0.01
CA SER A 569 -3.09 -28.39 0.33
C SER A 569 -3.70 -29.57 1.10
N ILE A 570 -4.57 -29.30 2.07
CA ILE A 570 -5.21 -30.34 2.88
C ILE A 570 -6.13 -31.21 2.01
N VAL A 571 -6.97 -30.58 1.19
CA VAL A 571 -7.86 -31.32 0.29
C VAL A 571 -7.05 -32.14 -0.71
N GLY A 572 -6.03 -31.54 -1.33
CA GLY A 572 -5.13 -32.24 -2.24
C GLY A 572 -4.44 -33.44 -1.57
N PHE A 573 -3.87 -33.25 -0.38
CA PHE A 573 -3.16 -34.31 0.35
C PHE A 573 -4.07 -35.48 0.74
N VAL A 574 -5.29 -35.20 1.22
CA VAL A 574 -6.27 -36.25 1.55
C VAL A 574 -6.63 -37.08 0.32
N LEU A 575 -6.91 -36.40 -0.80
CA LEU A 575 -7.28 -37.03 -2.05
C LEU A 575 -6.13 -37.84 -2.66
N TRP A 576 -4.89 -37.32 -2.68
CA TRP A 576 -3.72 -38.06 -3.18
C TRP A 576 -3.33 -39.26 -2.32
N ARG A 577 -3.79 -39.31 -1.05
CA ARG A 577 -3.72 -40.53 -0.22
C ARG A 577 -4.80 -41.57 -0.58
N GLY A 578 -5.63 -41.32 -1.59
CA GLY A 578 -6.72 -42.21 -1.99
C GLY A 578 -7.89 -42.22 -1.00
N ARG A 579 -7.95 -41.24 -0.08
CA ARG A 579 -9.05 -41.11 0.88
C ARG A 579 -10.12 -40.20 0.29
N ARG A 580 -11.39 -40.55 0.51
CA ARG A 580 -12.50 -39.64 0.18
C ARG A 580 -12.44 -38.41 1.10
N VAL A 581 -12.87 -37.27 0.57
CA VAL A 581 -13.12 -36.08 1.39
C VAL A 581 -14.38 -36.36 2.22
N GLY A 582 -14.19 -37.02 3.37
CA GLY A 582 -15.24 -37.24 4.35
C GLY A 582 -15.41 -36.03 5.27
N LYS A 583 -16.40 -36.10 6.18
CA LYS A 583 -16.64 -35.06 7.21
C LYS A 583 -15.34 -34.66 7.93
N THR A 584 -14.46 -35.62 8.22
CA THR A 584 -13.17 -35.41 8.89
C THR A 584 -12.18 -34.56 8.09
N ALA A 585 -12.13 -34.71 6.76
CA ALA A 585 -11.24 -33.92 5.91
C ALA A 585 -11.78 -32.48 5.74
N THR A 586 -13.10 -32.34 5.62
CA THR A 586 -13.77 -31.03 5.63
C THR A 586 -13.57 -30.33 6.97
N ILE A 587 -13.76 -31.02 8.10
CA ILE A 587 -13.47 -30.51 9.44
C ILE A 587 -11.99 -30.15 9.57
N ALA A 588 -11.06 -30.98 9.09
CA ALA A 588 -9.63 -30.66 9.11
C ALA A 588 -9.28 -29.42 8.27
N ALA A 589 -9.88 -29.25 7.09
CA ALA A 589 -9.70 -28.05 6.28
C ALA A 589 -10.30 -26.80 6.96
N ILE A 590 -11.47 -26.92 7.57
CA ILE A 590 -12.11 -25.85 8.36
C ILE A 590 -11.29 -25.50 9.60
N LEU A 591 -10.73 -26.49 10.31
CA LEU A 591 -9.90 -26.30 11.51
C LEU A 591 -8.48 -25.83 11.18
N ALA A 592 -7.97 -26.13 9.99
CA ALA A 592 -6.66 -25.65 9.57
C ALA A 592 -6.61 -24.15 9.29
N ILE A 593 -7.74 -23.54 8.95
CA ILE A 593 -7.85 -22.08 8.77
C ILE A 593 -7.53 -21.34 10.08
N PRO A 594 -8.22 -21.60 11.22
CA PRO A 594 -7.87 -20.99 12.50
C PRO A 594 -6.54 -21.49 13.07
N ALA A 595 -6.11 -22.74 12.79
CA ALA A 595 -4.80 -23.23 13.24
C ALA A 595 -3.63 -22.53 12.52
N ALA A 596 -3.72 -22.36 11.19
CA ALA A 596 -2.74 -21.61 10.42
C ALA A 596 -2.73 -20.13 10.84
N PHE A 597 -3.91 -19.54 11.06
CA PHE A 597 -4.03 -18.19 11.60
C PHE A 597 -3.39 -18.07 13.00
N GLY A 598 -3.66 -19.01 13.90
CA GLY A 598 -3.11 -19.04 15.26
C GLY A 598 -1.60 -19.22 15.28
N LEU A 599 -1.05 -20.08 14.43
CA LEU A 599 0.40 -20.27 14.29
C LEU A 599 1.10 -19.01 13.75
N ILE A 600 0.51 -18.36 12.74
CA ILE A 600 1.04 -17.09 12.20
C ILE A 600 0.96 -16.00 13.27
N ALA A 601 -0.15 -15.91 14.01
CA ALA A 601 -0.34 -14.94 15.07
C ALA A 601 0.63 -15.16 16.25
N LEU A 602 0.87 -16.41 16.66
CA LEU A 602 1.85 -16.77 17.70
C LEU A 602 3.28 -16.44 17.26
N ALA A 603 3.64 -16.79 16.02
CA ALA A 603 4.95 -16.47 15.45
C ALA A 603 5.20 -14.97 15.32
N ASP A 604 4.13 -14.19 15.17
CA ASP A 604 4.15 -12.73 15.09
C ASP A 604 4.16 -12.07 16.47
N GLN A 605 3.48 -12.64 17.48
CA GLN A 605 3.50 -12.17 18.87
C GLN A 605 4.86 -12.36 19.55
N LEU A 606 5.65 -13.35 19.14
CA LEU A 606 7.01 -13.57 19.65
C LEU A 606 8.03 -12.54 19.15
N ARG A 607 7.64 -11.61 18.28
CA ARG A 607 8.50 -10.53 17.76
C ARG A 607 8.30 -9.24 18.56
N SER A 608 9.34 -8.41 18.63
CA SER A 608 9.27 -7.09 19.26
C SER A 608 8.14 -6.24 18.66
N GLY A 609 7.53 -5.37 19.47
CA GLY A 609 6.36 -4.56 19.08
C GLY A 609 6.58 -3.73 17.80
N GLU A 610 7.83 -3.39 17.49
CA GLU A 610 8.27 -2.70 16.27
C GLU A 610 8.09 -3.50 14.97
N VAL A 611 7.80 -4.81 15.04
CA VAL A 611 7.73 -5.73 13.87
C VAL A 611 6.37 -6.42 13.71
N GLN A 612 5.48 -6.35 14.70
CA GLN A 612 4.17 -7.04 14.67
C GLN A 612 3.36 -6.75 13.40
N SER A 613 2.80 -7.76 12.76
CA SER A 613 1.97 -7.58 11.57
C SER A 613 0.55 -7.11 11.91
N HIS A 614 -0.22 -6.74 10.89
CA HIS A 614 -1.66 -6.46 11.03
C HIS A 614 -2.44 -7.62 11.67
N VAL A 615 -1.95 -8.85 11.57
CA VAL A 615 -2.55 -10.04 12.19
C VAL A 615 -2.41 -9.97 13.71
N GLY A 616 -1.22 -9.62 14.23
CA GLY A 616 -1.00 -9.45 15.67
C GLY A 616 -1.89 -8.36 16.28
N ARG A 617 -2.07 -7.23 15.58
CA ARG A 617 -2.96 -6.14 16.02
C ARG A 617 -4.44 -6.52 15.94
N ALA A 618 -4.87 -7.25 14.91
CA ALA A 618 -6.23 -7.77 14.82
C ALA A 618 -6.54 -8.75 15.97
N VAL A 619 -5.59 -9.60 16.34
CA VAL A 619 -5.73 -10.45 17.54
C VAL A 619 -5.82 -9.58 18.79
N GLY A 620 -4.98 -8.55 18.94
CA GLY A 620 -5.07 -7.57 20.03
C GLY A 620 -6.47 -6.94 20.13
N LEU A 621 -7.00 -6.46 19.01
CA LEU A 621 -8.34 -5.86 18.91
C LEU A 621 -9.46 -6.85 19.25
N ILE A 622 -9.38 -8.10 18.79
CA ILE A 622 -10.36 -9.15 19.13
C ILE A 622 -10.27 -9.51 20.62
N THR A 623 -9.06 -9.58 21.19
CA THR A 623 -8.88 -9.86 22.62
C THR A 623 -9.40 -8.74 23.51
N SER A 624 -9.36 -7.48 23.05
CA SER A 624 -9.89 -6.33 23.80
C SER A 624 -11.37 -6.03 23.51
N GLY A 625 -11.86 -6.30 22.29
CA GLY A 625 -13.19 -5.92 21.79
C GLY A 625 -14.20 -7.07 21.69
N GLY A 626 -13.78 -8.31 21.92
CA GLY A 626 -14.66 -9.49 21.93
C GLY A 626 -15.22 -9.90 20.56
N ILE A 627 -16.30 -10.67 20.57
CA ILE A 627 -16.95 -11.24 19.36
C ILE A 627 -17.51 -10.16 18.43
N GLY A 628 -17.91 -9.00 18.98
CA GLY A 628 -18.43 -7.87 18.20
C GLY A 628 -17.43 -7.37 17.16
N GLU A 629 -16.16 -7.22 17.53
CA GLU A 629 -15.12 -6.76 16.60
C GLU A 629 -14.85 -7.78 15.49
N LEU A 630 -14.94 -9.08 15.79
CA LEU A 630 -14.80 -10.15 14.79
C LEU A 630 -15.93 -10.10 13.75
N PHE A 631 -17.16 -9.84 14.17
CA PHE A 631 -18.28 -9.66 13.25
C PHE A 631 -18.10 -8.42 12.37
N THR A 632 -17.65 -7.30 12.94
CA THR A 632 -17.33 -6.07 12.19
C THR A 632 -16.26 -6.33 11.13
N ILE A 633 -15.18 -7.05 11.46
CA ILE A 633 -14.15 -7.45 10.51
C ILE A 633 -14.74 -8.30 9.37
N MET A 634 -15.60 -9.27 9.69
CA MET A 634 -16.23 -10.12 8.68
C MET A 634 -17.14 -9.32 7.73
N VAL A 635 -18.00 -8.44 8.25
CA VAL A 635 -18.89 -7.60 7.44
C VAL A 635 -18.07 -6.71 6.51
N ARG A 636 -17.02 -6.06 7.01
CA ARG A 636 -16.12 -5.22 6.19
C ARG A 636 -15.48 -5.98 5.03
N LYS A 637 -15.03 -7.22 5.28
CA LYS A 637 -14.45 -8.08 4.23
C LYS A 637 -15.47 -8.48 3.17
N LEU A 638 -16.71 -8.75 3.57
CA LEU A 638 -17.80 -9.08 2.65
C LEU A 638 -18.16 -7.89 1.78
N GLU A 639 -18.26 -6.69 2.36
CA GLU A 639 -18.55 -5.46 1.62
C GLU A 639 -17.45 -5.12 0.61
N MET A 640 -16.17 -5.24 0.99
CA MET A 640 -15.05 -5.03 0.06
C MET A 640 -15.13 -5.97 -1.15
N ASN A 641 -15.43 -7.26 -0.90
CA ASN A 641 -15.65 -8.21 -1.99
C ASN A 641 -16.87 -7.82 -2.84
N MET A 642 -17.95 -7.31 -2.24
CA MET A 642 -19.15 -6.87 -2.98
C MET A 642 -18.88 -5.67 -3.89
N ILE A 643 -18.11 -4.68 -3.43
CA ILE A 643 -17.69 -3.53 -4.23
C ILE A 643 -16.82 -3.98 -5.40
N LEU A 644 -15.86 -4.87 -5.14
CA LEU A 644 -15.02 -5.44 -6.18
C LEU A 644 -15.84 -6.27 -7.18
N ILE A 645 -16.85 -7.02 -6.72
CA ILE A 645 -17.77 -7.75 -7.59
C ILE A 645 -18.44 -6.82 -8.60
N GLN A 646 -18.86 -5.64 -8.16
CA GLN A 646 -19.53 -4.66 -9.02
C GLN A 646 -18.57 -3.93 -9.97
N ASN A 647 -17.38 -3.56 -9.49
CA ASN A 647 -16.53 -2.58 -10.17
C ASN A 647 -15.23 -3.14 -10.79
N SER A 648 -14.80 -4.35 -10.43
CA SER A 648 -13.54 -4.92 -10.92
C SER A 648 -13.74 -5.80 -12.17
N PRO A 649 -12.96 -5.59 -13.26
CA PRO A 649 -12.92 -6.51 -14.40
C PRO A 649 -12.57 -7.95 -14.00
N TRP A 650 -11.74 -8.14 -12.96
CA TRP A 650 -11.37 -9.46 -12.44
C TRP A 650 -12.56 -10.24 -11.88
N SER A 651 -13.55 -9.55 -11.34
CA SER A 651 -14.79 -10.18 -10.85
C SER A 651 -15.61 -10.74 -12.00
N ARG A 652 -15.73 -9.99 -13.10
CA ARG A 652 -16.40 -10.47 -14.32
C ARG A 652 -15.64 -11.66 -14.91
N LEU A 653 -14.31 -11.60 -14.92
CA LEU A 653 -13.46 -12.71 -15.33
C LEU A 653 -13.70 -13.96 -14.48
N PHE A 654 -13.78 -13.83 -13.15
CA PHE A 654 -14.10 -14.94 -12.24
C PHE A 654 -15.41 -15.64 -12.65
N PHE A 655 -16.50 -14.89 -12.81
CA PHE A 655 -17.79 -15.48 -13.17
C PHE A 655 -17.77 -16.15 -14.54
N VAL A 656 -17.10 -15.55 -15.53
CA VAL A 656 -16.97 -16.11 -16.88
C VAL A 656 -16.14 -17.41 -16.85
N LEU A 657 -15.02 -17.46 -16.12
CA LEU A 657 -14.21 -18.67 -15.93
C LEU A 657 -15.01 -19.77 -15.21
N ALA A 658 -15.73 -19.42 -14.15
CA ALA A 658 -16.53 -20.36 -13.38
C ALA A 658 -17.71 -20.92 -14.19
N ALA A 659 -18.47 -20.05 -14.87
CA ALA A 659 -19.61 -20.44 -15.69
C ALA A 659 -19.18 -21.32 -16.87
N SER A 660 -18.13 -20.92 -17.61
CA SER A 660 -17.62 -21.72 -18.73
C SER A 660 -17.08 -23.09 -18.28
N SER A 661 -16.35 -23.14 -17.16
CA SER A 661 -15.89 -24.38 -16.55
C SER A 661 -17.06 -25.31 -16.20
N TYR A 662 -18.12 -24.76 -15.58
CA TYR A 662 -19.32 -25.50 -15.23
C TYR A 662 -20.04 -26.05 -16.47
N VAL A 663 -20.23 -25.21 -17.50
CA VAL A 663 -20.90 -25.61 -18.74
C VAL A 663 -20.13 -26.74 -19.45
N VAL A 664 -18.80 -26.62 -19.56
CA VAL A 664 -17.97 -27.65 -20.21
C VAL A 664 -18.01 -28.98 -19.45
N LEU A 665 -18.08 -28.96 -18.11
CA LEU A 665 -18.24 -30.17 -17.30
C LEU A 665 -19.61 -30.84 -17.47
N LYS A 666 -20.67 -30.09 -17.78
CA LYS A 666 -22.03 -30.60 -17.92
C LYS A 666 -22.36 -31.16 -19.30
N ILE A 667 -21.55 -30.85 -20.30
CA ILE A 667 -21.82 -31.26 -21.68
C ILE A 667 -21.24 -32.64 -21.92
N ASN A 668 -22.12 -33.65 -21.91
CA ASN A 668 -21.77 -35.06 -22.02
C ASN A 668 -20.91 -35.37 -23.26
N ARG A 669 -21.18 -34.74 -24.41
CA ARG A 669 -20.41 -34.97 -25.65
C ARG A 669 -18.92 -34.60 -25.55
N LEU A 670 -18.52 -33.75 -24.59
CA LEU A 670 -17.13 -33.38 -24.38
C LEU A 670 -16.39 -34.41 -23.51
N ASP A 671 -17.13 -35.29 -22.83
CA ASP A 671 -16.64 -36.41 -22.02
C ASP A 671 -15.55 -36.03 -20.99
N VAL A 672 -15.54 -34.77 -20.55
CA VAL A 672 -14.47 -34.19 -19.72
C VAL A 672 -14.31 -34.96 -18.42
N ILE A 673 -15.43 -35.30 -17.76
CA ILE A 673 -15.42 -36.03 -16.49
C ILE A 673 -14.75 -37.39 -16.64
N ASN A 674 -15.07 -38.17 -17.68
CA ASN A 674 -14.48 -39.50 -17.86
C ASN A 674 -13.01 -39.42 -18.28
N ARG A 675 -12.62 -38.40 -19.05
CA ARG A 675 -11.21 -38.14 -19.38
C ARG A 675 -10.39 -37.74 -18.16
N LEU A 676 -10.93 -36.88 -17.29
CA LEU A 676 -10.30 -36.53 -16.02
C LEU A 676 -10.11 -37.77 -15.12
N ARG A 677 -11.09 -38.70 -15.10
CA ARG A 677 -10.95 -39.98 -14.36
C ARG A 677 -9.77 -40.84 -14.83
N LYS A 678 -9.31 -40.70 -16.08
CA LYS A 678 -8.12 -41.41 -16.58
C LYS A 678 -6.81 -40.85 -16.01
N SER A 679 -6.82 -39.62 -15.48
CA SER A 679 -5.68 -38.94 -14.88
C SER A 679 -6.02 -38.47 -13.46
N PRO A 680 -6.15 -39.38 -12.49
CA PRO A 680 -6.69 -39.08 -11.16
C PRO A 680 -5.83 -38.07 -10.38
N ASP A 681 -4.51 -38.20 -10.42
CA ASP A 681 -3.61 -37.32 -9.64
C ASP A 681 -3.61 -35.87 -10.15
N VAL A 682 -3.69 -35.68 -11.47
CA VAL A 682 -3.83 -34.35 -12.09
C VAL A 682 -5.20 -33.75 -11.77
N THR A 683 -6.26 -34.58 -11.83
CA THR A 683 -7.62 -34.16 -11.46
C THR A 683 -7.70 -33.69 -10.00
N ILE A 684 -7.01 -34.37 -9.09
CA ILE A 684 -6.89 -33.94 -7.69
C ILE A 684 -6.21 -32.57 -7.60
N GLY A 685 -5.15 -32.33 -8.39
CA GLY A 685 -4.51 -31.01 -8.49
C GLY A 685 -5.46 -29.92 -8.97
N ILE A 686 -6.29 -30.20 -9.96
CA ILE A 686 -7.33 -29.28 -10.46
C ILE A 686 -8.37 -28.98 -9.37
N ILE A 687 -8.85 -30.01 -8.65
CA ILE A 687 -9.79 -29.84 -7.53
C ILE A 687 -9.16 -29.01 -6.41
N ALA A 688 -7.91 -29.30 -6.03
CA ALA A 688 -7.20 -28.56 -4.99
C ALA A 688 -7.00 -27.09 -5.39
N ALA A 689 -6.67 -26.80 -6.65
CA ALA A 689 -6.61 -25.43 -7.17
C ALA A 689 -7.97 -24.72 -7.09
N GLY A 690 -9.07 -25.41 -7.44
CA GLY A 690 -10.43 -24.88 -7.30
C GLY A 690 -10.84 -24.59 -5.85
N VAL A 691 -10.49 -25.49 -4.92
CA VAL A 691 -10.67 -25.25 -3.47
C VAL A 691 -9.85 -24.05 -3.02
N GLY A 692 -8.60 -23.92 -3.49
CA GLY A 692 -7.76 -22.76 -3.24
C GLY A 692 -8.39 -21.46 -3.73
N ALA A 693 -9.02 -21.46 -4.91
CA ALA A 693 -9.75 -20.30 -5.44
C ALA A 693 -10.96 -19.93 -4.57
N ILE A 694 -11.76 -20.91 -4.13
CA ILE A 694 -12.89 -20.68 -3.23
C ILE A 694 -12.41 -20.15 -1.88
N ALA A 695 -11.38 -20.76 -1.31
CA ALA A 695 -10.80 -20.29 -0.05
C ALA A 695 -10.20 -18.88 -0.19
N ALA A 696 -9.60 -18.54 -1.34
CA ALA A 696 -9.11 -17.19 -1.62
C ALA A 696 -10.25 -16.18 -1.64
N LEU A 697 -11.37 -16.50 -2.28
CA LEU A 697 -12.58 -15.67 -2.31
C LEU A 697 -13.12 -15.37 -0.91
N LEU A 698 -13.11 -16.37 -0.02
CA LEU A 698 -13.70 -16.25 1.32
C LEU A 698 -12.78 -15.59 2.36
N LEU A 699 -11.45 -15.75 2.23
CA LEU A 699 -10.51 -15.42 3.30
C LEU A 699 -9.72 -14.11 3.08
N ASN A 700 -9.69 -13.59 1.85
CA ASN A 700 -8.95 -12.37 1.50
C ASN A 700 -9.88 -11.16 1.27
N ASP A 701 -9.34 -9.96 1.52
CA ASP A 701 -10.06 -8.69 1.37
C ASP A 701 -10.40 -8.39 -0.10
N SER A 702 -9.49 -8.71 -1.03
CA SER A 702 -9.73 -8.75 -2.49
C SER A 702 -9.69 -10.18 -3.01
N GLY A 703 -10.42 -11.08 -2.32
CA GLY A 703 -10.42 -12.52 -2.58
C GLY A 703 -10.90 -12.91 -3.96
N ILE A 704 -11.85 -12.16 -4.55
CA ILE A 704 -12.36 -12.46 -5.90
C ILE A 704 -11.27 -12.34 -6.98
N VAL A 705 -10.34 -11.41 -6.82
CA VAL A 705 -9.23 -11.22 -7.77
C VAL A 705 -8.28 -12.41 -7.71
N ALA A 706 -7.90 -12.82 -6.50
CA ALA A 706 -7.09 -14.02 -6.29
C ALA A 706 -7.78 -15.30 -6.80
N ALA A 707 -9.09 -15.41 -6.57
CA ALA A 707 -9.88 -16.55 -7.02
C ALA A 707 -9.93 -16.63 -8.56
N ALA A 708 -10.11 -15.49 -9.24
CA ALA A 708 -10.05 -15.41 -10.71
C ALA A 708 -8.69 -15.90 -11.23
N ALA A 709 -7.59 -15.40 -10.64
CA ALA A 709 -6.24 -15.78 -11.03
C ALA A 709 -5.95 -17.27 -10.85
N ALA A 710 -6.41 -17.88 -9.75
CA ALA A 710 -6.31 -19.33 -9.54
C ALA A 710 -7.18 -20.13 -10.53
N LEU A 711 -8.40 -19.65 -10.83
CA LEU A 711 -9.31 -20.30 -11.76
C LEU A 711 -8.84 -20.29 -13.20
N ILE A 712 -7.96 -19.38 -13.62
CA ILE A 712 -7.33 -19.41 -14.96
C ILE A 712 -6.73 -20.81 -15.24
N TYR A 713 -6.02 -21.36 -14.26
CA TYR A 713 -5.35 -22.65 -14.40
C TYR A 713 -6.36 -23.82 -14.41
N VAL A 714 -7.38 -23.75 -13.55
CA VAL A 714 -8.48 -24.74 -13.52
C VAL A 714 -9.21 -24.76 -14.86
N TRP A 715 -9.59 -23.58 -15.36
CA TRP A 715 -10.28 -23.40 -16.63
C TRP A 715 -9.44 -23.95 -17.78
N THR A 716 -8.15 -23.60 -17.88
CA THR A 716 -7.29 -24.12 -18.95
C THR A 716 -7.19 -25.64 -18.92
N ALA A 717 -7.04 -26.25 -17.73
CA ALA A 717 -7.01 -27.70 -17.62
C ALA A 717 -8.29 -28.38 -18.14
N LEU A 718 -9.45 -27.79 -17.85
CA LEU A 718 -10.75 -28.27 -18.34
C LEU A 718 -10.89 -28.08 -19.86
N MET A 719 -10.49 -26.92 -20.39
CA MET A 719 -10.52 -26.66 -21.84
C MET A 719 -9.62 -27.61 -22.61
N LEU A 720 -8.39 -27.84 -22.14
CA LEU A 720 -7.47 -28.80 -22.76
C LEU A 720 -8.05 -30.22 -22.76
N THR A 721 -8.71 -30.61 -21.67
CA THR A 721 -9.37 -31.92 -21.57
C THR A 721 -10.55 -32.05 -22.53
N ALA A 722 -11.34 -30.98 -22.69
CA ALA A 722 -12.44 -30.92 -23.64
C ALA A 722 -11.96 -30.91 -25.11
N LEU A 723 -10.83 -30.26 -25.37
CA LEU A 723 -10.23 -30.13 -26.71
C LEU A 723 -9.41 -31.35 -27.15
N ALA A 724 -9.05 -32.25 -26.21
CA ALA A 724 -8.28 -33.45 -26.52
C ALA A 724 -9.00 -34.33 -27.55
N VAL A 725 -8.24 -34.87 -28.51
CA VAL A 725 -8.77 -35.77 -29.54
C VAL A 725 -9.05 -37.14 -28.89
N PRO A 726 -10.19 -37.79 -29.15
CA PRO A 726 -10.32 -39.21 -28.83
C PRO A 726 -9.19 -39.95 -29.56
N ARG A 727 -8.32 -40.66 -28.83
CA ARG A 727 -7.54 -41.71 -29.48
C ARG A 727 -8.56 -42.75 -29.93
N GLU A 728 -8.77 -42.85 -31.24
CA GLU A 728 -9.37 -44.05 -31.80
C GLU A 728 -8.49 -45.21 -31.33
N THR A 729 -9.05 -46.06 -30.48
CA THR A 729 -8.54 -47.39 -30.26
C THR A 729 -8.68 -48.10 -31.59
N SER A 730 -7.59 -48.18 -32.33
CA SER A 730 -7.41 -49.19 -33.37
C SER A 730 -7.38 -50.54 -32.66
N ASP A 731 -8.56 -51.05 -32.32
CA ASP A 731 -8.75 -52.46 -32.05
C ASP A 731 -8.90 -53.12 -33.43
N ASP A 732 -7.80 -53.73 -33.88
CA ASP A 732 -7.86 -54.86 -34.82
C ASP A 732 -8.41 -56.10 -34.10
#